data_AF-A0A8H5MDN9-F1
#
_entry.id   AF-A0A8H5MDN9-F1
#
_cell.length_a   1.000
_cell.length_b   1.000
_cell.length_c   1.000
_cell.angle_alpha   90.00
_cell.angle_beta   90.00
_cell.angle_gamma   90.00
#
_symmetry.space_group_name_H-M   'P 1'
#
loop_
_entity.id
_entity.type
_entity.pdbx_description
1 polymer ?
#
loop_
_entity_poly.entity_id
_entity_poly.type
_entity_poly.pdbx_seq_one_letter_code
_entity_poly.pdbx_strand_id
1 'polypeptide(L)'
;MRNAFYPMQRPTHPRLHVRDARDAHTVFEAVRHGHLRPAVRRLNEVERSMHVRSGSIFVWEECEDESGLKRWTDGRIWGQSRMREPYLFYDEKLPSDGDSTEQNQRHSNFRFVDGPTRSSPASSALLHQDRSGGNHPGLVKQAYSAYVVLSPNTRPRKWHLTAYFTYSDLPSIPTIDYDPILSRIKVPPGIYHGGKSRSRSDDGSTFDFSNSPSPPVSHVSMHASTHSPTLPSLHSTVGLDALRPRSLYPQSSSGGRISEDHRVIHMLNSRSLDGATQLLIDFSMFMPSFRTMCGILGLLLHDPNIDCAPEICEGLSLLQHRGQDACGIVTCGPKGRFFQCKANGMVRDIFDENSIRKLTGGMGVGHVRYPTAGSFNNAEAQPFYVNSPYGIVFAHVRVNPHISHFKAQSHQQNGNLINTSSLLQFMDATAHRHINTSSDSELLLNIFANNLQQTGKFRINEEDIFAAIGGMMKQVKGAYACVAMLAGFGIIAFRDPNGIRPVGMASRKTETGTDYLFASESVVADASGFSDWDDVKPGEAIIITRSSVTRRQAAKSAAFAPDIFEYVYFARPDSVLDGISVYRSRMAMGDMLAEEVHRVLTKHNISVDVVIPVPDTSRVAALNLAQKLNLLIVKVSSKIDMKKNVRRKLNAMALEFSGRNVLLVDDSIVRGTTSKEIIQMAKDVGAKKVIVASCAPPIRYPNVYGIDMPSRSELVAYGRDDENIAEAIGADLVIFQTLPDLIESVRHLNPNIKRFDCSVFDGDYVTGGVDEGYLSHLETMRADNVRHKVAMMTGDVEHLEGKGGGGAPPLNGASEAVGSSGAMNRDDTVGLHNTWKR
;
A
#
# COMPACT_ATOMS: atom_id res chain seq x y z
N MET A 1 -27.60 16.76 -22.73
CA MET A 1 -27.58 17.94 -21.83
C MET A 1 -26.25 18.67 -21.97
N ARG A 2 -26.05 19.85 -21.36
CA ARG A 2 -24.85 20.69 -21.55
C ARG A 2 -23.58 20.00 -21.04
N ASN A 3 -22.53 19.94 -21.87
CA ASN A 3 -21.21 19.44 -21.45
C ASN A 3 -20.58 20.42 -20.45
N ALA A 4 -20.30 19.94 -19.23
CA ALA A 4 -19.55 20.68 -18.22
C ALA A 4 -18.04 20.65 -18.55
N PHE A 5 -17.63 21.45 -19.54
CA PHE A 5 -16.22 21.78 -19.77
C PHE A 5 -15.67 22.52 -18.54
N TYR A 6 -14.95 21.80 -17.69
CA TYR A 6 -14.12 22.44 -16.67
C TYR A 6 -13.06 23.30 -17.38
N PRO A 7 -12.88 24.58 -17.00
CA PRO A 7 -11.92 25.45 -17.68
C PRO A 7 -10.49 24.92 -17.55
N MET A 8 -9.72 25.09 -18.63
CA MET A 8 -8.31 24.69 -18.72
C MET A 8 -7.49 25.44 -17.67
N GLN A 9 -6.74 24.71 -16.83
CA GLN A 9 -5.95 25.28 -15.76
C GLN A 9 -4.59 25.72 -16.29
N ARG A 10 -4.41 27.04 -16.38
CA ARG A 10 -3.18 27.71 -16.80
C ARG A 10 -2.17 27.82 -15.64
N PRO A 11 -0.90 28.16 -15.90
CA PRO A 11 0.03 28.62 -14.86
C PRO A 11 -0.53 29.79 -14.07
N THR A 12 -0.15 29.90 -12.81
CA THR A 12 -0.33 31.11 -12.00
C THR A 12 0.46 32.26 -12.60
N HIS A 13 1.66 31.99 -13.12
CA HIS A 13 2.38 32.92 -13.99
C HIS A 13 3.05 32.16 -15.17
N PRO A 14 2.95 32.63 -16.42
CA PRO A 14 3.41 31.85 -17.59
C PRO A 14 4.91 31.99 -17.91
N ARG A 15 5.59 33.03 -17.42
CA ARG A 15 7.04 33.28 -17.60
C ARG A 15 7.59 34.23 -16.53
N LEU A 16 8.12 33.74 -15.40
CA LEU A 16 8.74 34.57 -14.35
C LEU A 16 9.84 33.81 -13.58
N HIS A 17 10.89 34.53 -13.19
CA HIS A 17 12.02 34.04 -12.38
C HIS A 17 11.86 34.55 -10.93
N VAL A 18 11.81 33.60 -9.98
CA VAL A 18 11.71 33.87 -8.54
C VAL A 18 13.09 33.68 -7.91
N ARG A 19 13.72 34.76 -7.46
CA ARG A 19 15.13 34.76 -7.00
C ARG A 19 15.28 34.36 -5.53
N ASP A 20 14.40 34.89 -4.68
CA ASP A 20 14.45 34.78 -3.23
C ASP A 20 13.04 34.69 -2.58
N ALA A 21 13.00 34.55 -1.24
CA ALA A 21 11.76 34.43 -0.48
C ALA A 21 10.80 35.62 -0.69
N ARG A 22 11.32 36.84 -0.87
CA ARG A 22 10.50 38.05 -1.05
C ARG A 22 9.79 37.99 -2.40
N ASP A 23 10.49 37.58 -3.45
CA ASP A 23 9.85 37.34 -4.74
C ASP A 23 8.72 36.30 -4.60
N ALA A 24 8.97 35.19 -3.90
CA ALA A 24 7.96 34.15 -3.70
C ALA A 24 6.74 34.65 -2.90
N HIS A 25 6.97 35.49 -1.87
CA HIS A 25 5.89 36.12 -1.11
C HIS A 25 5.09 37.11 -1.97
N THR A 26 5.75 37.86 -2.87
CA THR A 26 5.05 38.78 -3.80
C THR A 26 4.13 38.03 -4.76
N VAL A 27 4.52 36.84 -5.24
CA VAL A 27 3.64 35.98 -6.05
C VAL A 27 2.47 35.43 -5.21
N PHE A 28 2.70 35.05 -3.95
CA PHE A 28 1.61 34.65 -3.04
C PHE A 28 0.65 35.82 -2.75
N GLU A 29 1.16 37.02 -2.52
CA GLU A 29 0.37 38.22 -2.25
C GLU A 29 -0.48 38.61 -3.46
N ALA A 30 0.05 38.46 -4.68
CA ALA A 30 -0.68 38.63 -5.93
C ALA A 30 -1.84 37.62 -6.10
N VAL A 31 -1.65 36.38 -5.63
CA VAL A 31 -2.71 35.36 -5.59
C VAL A 31 -3.74 35.69 -4.50
N ARG A 32 -3.30 36.18 -3.33
CA ARG A 32 -4.18 36.59 -2.22
C ARG A 32 -5.08 37.78 -2.60
N HIS A 33 -4.55 38.73 -3.36
CA HIS A 33 -5.30 39.86 -3.93
C HIS A 33 -6.07 39.52 -5.23
N GLY A 34 -6.00 38.27 -5.72
CA GLY A 34 -6.73 37.83 -6.91
C GLY A 34 -6.19 38.35 -8.24
N HIS A 35 -5.04 39.03 -8.25
CA HIS A 35 -4.35 39.47 -9.46
C HIS A 35 -3.81 38.29 -10.29
N LEU A 36 -3.31 37.25 -9.61
CA LEU A 36 -2.96 35.96 -10.22
C LEU A 36 -3.89 34.86 -9.72
N ARG A 37 -4.08 33.80 -10.53
CA ARG A 37 -4.97 32.67 -10.18
C ARG A 37 -4.16 31.46 -9.68
N PRO A 38 -4.53 30.87 -8.53
CA PRO A 38 -3.88 29.65 -8.05
C PRO A 38 -4.31 28.42 -8.87
N ALA A 39 -3.48 27.38 -8.86
CA ALA A 39 -3.84 26.06 -9.31
C ALA A 39 -4.74 25.38 -8.24
N VAL A 40 -6.02 25.19 -8.57
CA VAL A 40 -7.05 24.64 -7.67
C VAL A 40 -7.23 23.12 -7.82
N ARG A 41 -6.75 22.55 -8.93
CA ARG A 41 -6.72 21.11 -9.20
C ARG A 41 -5.37 20.68 -9.75
N ARG A 42 -5.18 19.38 -9.97
CA ARG A 42 -4.01 18.87 -10.70
C ARG A 42 -4.16 19.18 -12.19
N LEU A 43 -3.02 19.38 -12.85
CA LEU A 43 -2.96 19.45 -14.31
C LEU A 43 -3.29 18.08 -14.90
N ASN A 44 -4.16 18.05 -15.92
CA ASN A 44 -4.32 16.88 -16.77
C ASN A 44 -3.11 16.74 -17.73
N GLU A 45 -3.08 15.70 -18.55
CA GLU A 45 -1.94 15.41 -19.43
C GLU A 45 -1.68 16.51 -20.48
N VAL A 46 -2.74 17.01 -21.12
CA VAL A 46 -2.69 18.11 -22.10
C VAL A 46 -2.19 19.40 -21.45
N GLU A 47 -2.64 19.69 -20.23
CA GLU A 47 -2.19 20.85 -19.45
C GLU A 47 -0.73 20.71 -19.01
N ARG A 48 -0.24 19.49 -18.71
CA ARG A 48 1.18 19.27 -18.41
C ARG A 48 2.06 19.56 -19.62
N SER A 49 1.73 18.98 -20.79
CA SER A 49 2.52 19.19 -22.00
C SER A 49 2.48 20.65 -22.50
N MET A 50 1.34 21.34 -22.35
CA MET A 50 1.22 22.76 -22.71
C MET A 50 1.86 23.73 -21.71
N HIS A 51 1.95 23.38 -20.42
CA HIS A 51 2.23 24.37 -19.36
C HIS A 51 3.36 24.03 -18.38
N VAL A 52 3.83 22.78 -18.26
CA VAL A 52 5.03 22.45 -17.47
C VAL A 52 6.27 22.63 -18.35
N ARG A 53 6.71 23.88 -18.44
CA ARG A 53 7.81 24.35 -19.29
C ARG A 53 8.59 25.49 -18.60
N SER A 54 9.73 25.84 -19.17
CA SER A 54 10.59 26.93 -18.70
C SER A 54 9.83 28.27 -18.56
N GLY A 55 10.01 28.92 -17.41
CA GLY A 55 9.31 30.15 -16.99
C GLY A 55 7.98 29.95 -16.26
N SER A 56 7.34 28.77 -16.33
CA SER A 56 6.03 28.56 -15.71
C SER A 56 6.09 28.49 -14.19
N ILE A 57 5.15 29.15 -13.52
CA ILE A 57 4.93 29.09 -12.07
C ILE A 57 3.50 28.64 -11.76
N PHE A 58 3.36 27.80 -10.75
CA PHE A 58 2.09 27.39 -10.17
C PHE A 58 2.12 27.64 -8.65
N VAL A 59 1.22 28.50 -8.17
CA VAL A 59 0.91 28.62 -6.74
C VAL A 59 -0.30 27.73 -6.44
N TRP A 60 -0.24 27.00 -5.33
CA TRP A 60 -1.37 26.22 -4.82
C TRP A 60 -1.37 26.21 -3.29
N GLU A 61 -2.54 26.04 -2.71
CA GLU A 61 -2.73 25.90 -1.26
C GLU A 61 -2.80 24.41 -0.89
N GLU A 62 -2.11 24.03 0.18
CA GLU A 62 -2.26 22.71 0.80
C GLU A 62 -3.58 22.67 1.58
N CYS A 63 -4.53 21.90 1.04
CA CYS A 63 -5.88 21.79 1.56
C CYS A 63 -6.03 20.48 2.34
N GLU A 64 -6.51 20.56 3.58
CA GLU A 64 -6.70 19.38 4.45
C GLU A 64 -7.89 18.50 4.01
N ASP A 65 -8.83 19.04 3.23
CA ASP A 65 -9.95 18.30 2.66
C ASP A 65 -9.53 17.37 1.49
N GLU A 66 -10.30 16.31 1.22
CA GLU A 66 -10.01 15.38 0.10
C GLU A 66 -10.39 15.92 -1.30
N SER A 67 -11.04 17.07 -1.33
CA SER A 67 -11.39 17.82 -2.53
C SER A 67 -10.17 18.51 -3.17
N GLY A 68 -9.33 19.14 -2.34
CA GLY A 68 -8.27 20.05 -2.76
C GLY A 68 -6.91 19.41 -3.08
N LEU A 69 -5.86 20.25 -3.09
CA LEU A 69 -4.50 19.87 -3.41
C LEU A 69 -3.68 19.59 -2.15
N LYS A 70 -3.15 18.36 -2.03
CA LYS A 70 -2.22 17.96 -0.95
C LYS A 70 -0.77 17.79 -1.40
N ARG A 71 -0.54 17.67 -2.72
CA ARG A 71 0.81 17.55 -3.32
C ARG A 71 0.76 17.90 -4.80
N TRP A 72 1.73 18.71 -5.24
CA TRP A 72 1.97 19.02 -6.64
C TRP A 72 2.45 17.79 -7.44
N THR A 73 1.90 17.61 -8.65
CA THR A 73 2.23 16.51 -9.55
C THR A 73 2.26 17.02 -10.99
N ASP A 74 3.41 16.89 -11.65
CA ASP A 74 3.70 17.50 -12.95
C ASP A 74 3.98 16.48 -14.07
N GLY A 75 4.18 15.20 -13.74
CA GLY A 75 4.36 14.11 -14.70
C GLY A 75 5.77 13.95 -15.27
N ARG A 76 6.75 14.72 -14.77
CA ARG A 76 8.17 14.60 -15.14
C ARG A 76 8.93 13.76 -14.10
N ILE A 77 10.03 13.11 -14.53
CA ILE A 77 10.90 12.33 -13.64
C ILE A 77 11.97 13.24 -13.06
N TRP A 78 12.07 13.29 -11.74
CA TRP A 78 12.94 14.23 -11.03
C TRP A 78 14.09 13.50 -10.32
N GLY A 79 15.26 14.15 -10.26
CA GLY A 79 16.38 13.76 -9.43
C GLY A 79 16.11 13.95 -7.92
N GLN A 80 17.11 13.61 -7.11
CA GLN A 80 17.05 13.85 -5.67
C GLN A 80 16.99 15.35 -5.35
N SER A 81 16.13 15.75 -4.42
CA SER A 81 16.04 17.15 -3.97
C SER A 81 17.37 17.70 -3.48
N ARG A 82 17.74 18.90 -3.92
CA ARG A 82 18.88 19.67 -3.43
C ARG A 82 18.37 20.93 -2.73
N MET A 83 18.72 21.09 -1.45
CA MET A 83 18.38 22.31 -0.71
C MET A 83 19.33 23.44 -1.09
N ARG A 84 18.77 24.61 -1.39
CA ARG A 84 19.45 25.90 -1.59
C ARG A 84 18.52 26.94 -0.99
N GLU A 85 18.73 27.27 0.27
CA GLU A 85 17.74 28.01 1.07
C GLU A 85 17.36 29.33 0.39
N PRO A 86 16.05 29.66 0.29
CA PRO A 86 14.92 29.02 0.96
C PRO A 86 14.25 27.85 0.20
N TYR A 87 14.80 27.39 -0.93
CA TYR A 87 14.14 26.46 -1.87
C TYR A 87 14.63 25.00 -1.79
N LEU A 88 13.79 24.11 -2.30
CA LEU A 88 14.17 22.78 -2.79
C LEU A 88 14.24 22.81 -4.32
N PHE A 89 15.41 22.46 -4.87
CA PHE A 89 15.60 22.27 -6.30
C PHE A 89 15.59 20.78 -6.68
N TYR A 90 15.10 20.49 -7.87
CA TYR A 90 15.10 19.16 -8.50
C TYR A 90 15.46 19.32 -9.97
N ASP A 91 16.36 18.47 -10.45
CA ASP A 91 16.81 18.45 -11.84
C ASP A 91 16.07 17.30 -12.57
N GLU A 92 15.56 17.53 -13.79
CA GLU A 92 14.80 16.54 -14.56
C GLU A 92 15.71 15.46 -15.16
N LYS A 93 15.43 14.18 -14.89
CA LYS A 93 16.13 13.07 -15.55
C LYS A 93 15.68 12.96 -17.00
N LEU A 94 16.60 13.06 -17.95
CA LEU A 94 16.34 12.78 -19.36
C LEU A 94 16.56 11.28 -19.66
N PRO A 95 15.89 10.71 -20.68
CA PRO A 95 16.11 9.32 -21.08
C PRO A 95 17.56 9.01 -21.49
N SER A 96 18.31 10.01 -21.95
CA SER A 96 19.74 9.92 -22.31
C SER A 96 20.67 9.69 -21.12
N ASP A 97 20.23 9.99 -19.90
CA ASP A 97 21.10 9.97 -18.71
C ASP A 97 21.37 8.54 -18.19
N GLY A 98 20.81 7.52 -18.87
CA GLY A 98 21.01 6.11 -18.55
C GLY A 98 22.32 5.50 -19.04
N ASP A 99 22.99 6.13 -20.02
CA ASP A 99 24.04 5.47 -20.83
C ASP A 99 25.46 6.05 -20.61
N SER A 100 25.66 6.90 -19.58
CA SER A 100 26.95 7.53 -19.30
C SER A 100 27.26 7.74 -17.81
N THR A 101 27.76 6.70 -17.12
CA THR A 101 28.66 6.88 -15.95
C THR A 101 29.51 5.66 -15.54
N GLU A 102 30.11 4.95 -16.51
CA GLU A 102 31.52 4.61 -16.27
C GLU A 102 32.38 5.87 -16.49
N GLN A 103 33.56 5.92 -15.87
CA GLN A 103 34.55 7.01 -16.02
C GLN A 103 34.12 8.44 -15.57
N ASN A 104 33.58 8.59 -14.35
CA ASN A 104 33.92 9.81 -13.59
C ASN A 104 33.94 9.64 -12.05
N GLN A 105 34.53 8.53 -11.58
CA GLN A 105 34.95 8.44 -10.17
C GLN A 105 36.18 9.33 -9.93
N ARG A 106 35.96 10.54 -9.41
CA ARG A 106 36.98 11.33 -8.71
C ARG A 106 36.46 11.69 -7.31
N HIS A 107 37.31 11.52 -6.30
CA HIS A 107 36.93 11.59 -4.89
C HIS A 107 36.35 12.96 -4.50
N SER A 108 35.06 13.00 -4.15
CA SER A 108 34.47 14.08 -3.35
C SER A 108 34.68 13.79 -1.86
N ASN A 109 35.90 14.05 -1.38
CA ASN A 109 36.18 14.02 0.06
C ASN A 109 35.25 15.01 0.79
N PHE A 110 34.55 14.54 1.82
CA PHE A 110 33.79 15.42 2.70
C PHE A 110 34.74 16.40 3.39
N ARG A 111 34.70 17.66 2.96
CA ARG A 111 35.46 18.75 3.54
C ARG A 111 34.49 19.88 3.88
N PHE A 112 34.20 20.04 5.16
CA PHE A 112 33.69 21.33 5.65
C PHE A 112 34.79 22.36 5.40
N VAL A 113 34.47 23.37 4.59
CA VAL A 113 35.34 24.50 4.30
C VAL A 113 34.53 25.75 4.59
N ASP A 114 34.84 26.41 5.70
CA ASP A 114 34.26 27.70 6.04
C ASP A 114 34.94 28.83 5.24
N GLY A 115 34.12 29.77 4.78
CA GLY A 115 34.54 31.04 4.20
C GLY A 115 34.71 31.09 2.67
N PRO A 116 34.98 32.28 2.11
CA PRO A 116 34.91 33.60 2.76
C PRO A 116 33.56 34.31 2.50
N THR A 117 33.28 35.37 3.25
CA THR A 117 32.16 36.28 2.96
C THR A 117 32.39 37.03 1.64
N ARG A 118 31.41 36.98 0.74
CA ARG A 118 31.33 37.82 -0.47
C ARG A 118 29.91 38.36 -0.66
N SER A 119 29.81 39.47 -1.38
CA SER A 119 28.63 40.32 -1.49
C SER A 119 27.41 39.64 -2.12
N SER A 120 26.24 39.91 -1.52
CA SER A 120 24.90 39.57 -2.01
C SER A 120 24.52 40.36 -3.29
N PRO A 121 23.53 39.97 -4.12
CA PRO A 121 22.63 38.81 -4.01
C PRO A 121 22.62 37.92 -5.27
N ALA A 122 23.21 36.73 -5.21
CA ALA A 122 22.98 35.71 -6.24
C ALA A 122 21.61 35.03 -6.03
N SER A 123 20.82 34.88 -7.11
CA SER A 123 19.56 34.12 -7.08
C SER A 123 19.79 32.69 -6.60
N SER A 124 18.84 32.14 -5.85
CA SER A 124 18.90 30.76 -5.34
C SER A 124 19.05 29.72 -6.47
N ALA A 125 18.55 30.03 -7.67
CA ALA A 125 18.70 29.22 -8.87
C ALA A 125 20.13 29.25 -9.46
N LEU A 126 20.84 30.38 -9.36
CA LEU A 126 22.24 30.49 -9.78
C LEU A 126 23.16 29.77 -8.78
N LEU A 127 22.87 29.88 -7.48
CA LEU A 127 23.53 29.11 -6.42
C LEU A 127 23.27 27.59 -6.51
N HIS A 128 22.24 27.17 -7.25
CA HIS A 128 22.06 25.79 -7.67
C HIS A 128 22.94 25.46 -8.88
N GLN A 129 22.90 26.29 -9.94
CA GLN A 129 23.67 26.15 -11.17
C GLN A 129 25.19 25.99 -10.94
N ASP A 130 25.79 26.89 -10.17
CA ASP A 130 27.23 26.88 -9.85
C ASP A 130 27.64 25.57 -9.17
N ARG A 131 26.75 25.02 -8.32
CA ARG A 131 26.97 23.79 -7.56
C ARG A 131 26.51 22.52 -8.29
N SER A 132 25.83 22.64 -9.43
CA SER A 132 25.45 21.53 -10.31
C SER A 132 26.34 21.43 -11.56
N GLY A 133 27.42 22.21 -11.65
CA GLY A 133 28.34 22.20 -12.79
C GLY A 133 27.80 22.87 -14.06
N GLY A 134 26.82 23.78 -13.93
CA GLY A 134 26.33 24.65 -15.01
C GLY A 134 25.42 24.01 -16.07
N ASN A 135 25.68 22.75 -16.45
CA ASN A 135 25.24 22.17 -17.72
C ASN A 135 24.14 21.10 -17.59
N HIS A 136 23.05 21.37 -16.86
CA HIS A 136 21.89 20.47 -16.88
C HIS A 136 20.99 20.75 -18.10
N PRO A 137 20.75 19.77 -19.00
CA PRO A 137 19.97 19.98 -20.23
C PRO A 137 18.45 19.91 -20.02
N GLY A 138 17.98 19.11 -19.05
CA GLY A 138 16.56 18.98 -18.72
C GLY A 138 16.02 20.15 -17.91
N LEU A 139 14.71 20.17 -17.68
CA LEU A 139 14.04 21.19 -16.87
C LEU A 139 14.53 21.13 -15.40
N VAL A 140 14.58 22.28 -14.74
CA VAL A 140 14.85 22.42 -13.30
C VAL A 140 13.56 22.90 -12.63
N LYS A 141 13.26 22.31 -11.48
CA LYS A 141 12.06 22.58 -10.68
C LYS A 141 12.47 23.17 -9.33
N GLN A 142 11.99 24.37 -9.08
CA GLN A 142 12.23 25.15 -7.87
C GLN A 142 10.95 25.18 -7.04
N ALA A 143 11.01 24.61 -5.83
CA ALA A 143 9.86 24.51 -4.92
C ALA A 143 10.09 25.33 -3.64
N TYR A 144 9.08 26.11 -3.26
CA TYR A 144 9.02 26.87 -2.00
C TYR A 144 7.69 26.63 -1.29
N SER A 145 7.70 26.79 0.04
CA SER A 145 6.52 26.63 0.89
C SER A 145 6.55 27.64 2.05
N ALA A 146 5.42 28.28 2.32
CA ALA A 146 5.24 29.18 3.46
C ALA A 146 3.92 28.92 4.19
N TYR A 147 3.90 29.19 5.49
CA TYR A 147 2.67 29.31 6.26
C TYR A 147 2.15 30.75 6.15
N VAL A 148 0.89 30.87 5.74
CA VAL A 148 0.17 32.13 5.53
C VAL A 148 -0.76 32.35 6.72
N VAL A 149 -0.51 33.43 7.47
CA VAL A 149 -1.32 33.84 8.62
C VAL A 149 -2.10 35.09 8.23
N LEU A 150 -3.41 34.97 8.07
CA LEU A 150 -4.28 36.06 7.59
C LEU A 150 -4.78 36.95 8.74
N SER A 151 -4.88 36.41 9.94
CA SER A 151 -5.08 37.13 11.20
C SER A 151 -4.56 36.28 12.38
N PRO A 152 -4.24 36.88 13.54
CA PRO A 152 -3.66 36.15 14.69
C PRO A 152 -4.50 34.96 15.17
N ASN A 153 -5.82 34.99 14.96
CA ASN A 153 -6.76 33.97 15.45
C ASN A 153 -7.20 32.99 14.34
N THR A 154 -6.55 32.98 13.18
CA THR A 154 -6.84 32.02 12.09
C THR A 154 -5.76 30.94 11.99
N ARG A 155 -6.18 29.69 11.75
CA ARG A 155 -5.25 28.58 11.52
C ARG A 155 -4.31 28.90 10.33
N PRO A 156 -2.98 28.79 10.48
CA PRO A 156 -2.04 29.07 9.39
C PRO A 156 -2.28 28.17 8.17
N ARG A 157 -2.50 28.78 7.00
CA ARG A 157 -2.75 28.04 5.74
C ARG A 157 -1.43 27.85 5.00
N LYS A 158 -1.10 26.63 4.59
CA LYS A 158 0.21 26.33 4.00
C LYS A 158 0.16 26.47 2.48
N TRP A 159 0.90 27.42 1.94
CA TRP A 159 0.93 27.76 0.51
C TRP A 159 2.25 27.32 -0.13
N HIS A 160 2.18 26.88 -1.38
CA HIS A 160 3.29 26.32 -2.14
C HIS A 160 3.46 27.05 -3.46
N LEU A 161 4.71 27.26 -3.86
CA LEU A 161 5.09 27.77 -5.17
C LEU A 161 5.99 26.73 -5.84
N THR A 162 5.59 26.27 -7.03
CA THR A 162 6.44 25.48 -7.93
C THR A 162 6.76 26.32 -9.16
N ALA A 163 8.03 26.63 -9.38
CA ALA A 163 8.55 27.28 -10.58
C ALA A 163 9.38 26.30 -11.42
N TYR A 164 9.46 26.55 -12.73
CA TYR A 164 10.22 25.76 -13.69
C TYR A 164 11.10 26.65 -14.57
N PHE A 165 12.32 26.22 -14.85
CA PHE A 165 13.24 26.88 -15.79
C PHE A 165 14.25 25.88 -16.34
N THR A 166 14.86 26.15 -17.48
CA THR A 166 16.14 25.53 -17.87
C THR A 166 17.27 26.54 -17.59
N TYR A 167 18.50 26.06 -17.39
CA TYR A 167 19.64 26.97 -17.19
C TYR A 167 19.98 27.81 -18.43
N SER A 168 19.64 27.33 -19.64
CA SER A 168 19.70 28.11 -20.88
C SER A 168 18.80 29.34 -20.84
N ASP A 169 17.59 29.17 -20.31
CA ASP A 169 16.54 30.17 -20.39
C ASP A 169 16.57 31.12 -19.20
N LEU A 170 17.11 30.70 -18.06
CA LEU A 170 17.08 31.42 -16.79
C LEU A 170 17.49 32.91 -16.91
N PRO A 171 18.53 33.32 -17.67
CA PRO A 171 18.88 34.73 -17.86
C PRO A 171 17.86 35.54 -18.70
N SER A 172 16.98 34.86 -19.43
CA SER A 172 15.96 35.44 -20.34
C SER A 172 14.54 35.42 -19.76
N ILE A 173 14.34 34.87 -18.56
CA ILE A 173 13.06 34.88 -17.86
C ILE A 173 13.02 36.15 -16.99
N PRO A 174 12.00 37.02 -17.14
CA PRO A 174 11.93 38.28 -16.38
C PRO A 174 11.77 38.00 -14.88
N THR A 175 12.37 38.86 -14.06
CA THR A 175 12.17 38.90 -12.59
C THR A 175 10.99 39.82 -12.24
N ILE A 176 10.55 39.78 -10.98
CA ILE A 176 9.34 40.49 -10.52
C ILE A 176 9.36 42.00 -10.77
N ASP A 177 10.54 42.61 -10.73
CA ASP A 177 10.74 44.06 -10.97
C ASP A 177 10.29 44.48 -12.39
N TYR A 178 10.27 43.54 -13.35
CA TYR A 178 9.88 43.76 -14.74
C TYR A 178 8.44 43.32 -15.06
N ASP A 179 7.72 42.71 -14.11
CA ASP A 179 6.32 42.33 -14.33
C ASP A 179 5.38 43.53 -14.07
N PRO A 180 4.44 43.85 -14.97
CA PRO A 180 3.56 45.02 -14.83
C PRO A 180 2.64 45.01 -13.60
N ILE A 181 2.39 43.84 -13.02
CA ILE A 181 1.49 43.62 -11.89
C ILE A 181 2.30 43.43 -10.61
N LEU A 182 3.24 42.48 -10.60
CA LEU A 182 3.97 42.07 -9.40
C LEU A 182 4.93 43.14 -8.88
N SER A 183 5.55 43.94 -9.76
CA SER A 183 6.43 45.07 -9.40
C SER A 183 5.76 46.13 -8.52
N ARG A 184 4.42 46.14 -8.45
CA ARG A 184 3.62 47.13 -7.70
C ARG A 184 3.08 46.59 -6.37
N ILE A 185 3.28 45.31 -6.09
CA ILE A 185 2.71 44.63 -4.92
C ILE A 185 3.67 44.75 -3.74
N LYS A 186 3.14 45.21 -2.59
CA LYS A 186 3.88 45.31 -1.33
C LYS A 186 3.38 44.22 -0.38
N VAL A 187 4.26 43.26 -0.06
CA VAL A 187 3.99 42.20 0.91
C VAL A 187 3.97 42.78 2.33
N PRO A 188 2.90 42.61 3.12
CA PRO A 188 2.87 43.00 4.53
C PRO A 188 3.77 42.09 5.40
N PRO A 189 4.48 42.65 6.39
CA PRO A 189 5.31 41.85 7.30
C PRO A 189 4.43 40.89 8.14
N GLY A 190 4.99 39.72 8.48
CA GLY A 190 4.34 38.75 9.37
C GLY A 190 3.19 37.93 8.75
N ILE A 191 2.84 38.10 7.47
CA ILE A 191 1.84 37.22 6.81
C ILE A 191 2.48 35.89 6.37
N TYR A 192 3.70 35.91 5.82
CA TYR A 192 4.31 34.78 5.11
C TYR A 192 5.56 34.25 5.82
N HIS A 193 5.45 33.06 6.42
CA HIS A 193 6.53 32.42 7.18
C HIS A 193 7.14 31.23 6.41
N GLY A 194 8.41 31.31 6.03
CA GLY A 194 9.09 30.25 5.27
C GLY A 194 9.23 28.94 6.07
N GLY A 195 8.97 27.81 5.41
CA GLY A 195 8.78 26.49 6.04
C GLY A 195 9.94 25.92 6.88
N LYS A 196 11.12 26.58 6.89
CA LYS A 196 12.16 26.39 7.90
C LYS A 196 12.84 27.72 8.21
N SER A 197 12.53 28.29 9.37
CA SER A 197 13.31 29.36 10.01
C SER A 197 13.38 29.12 11.52
N ARG A 198 14.10 28.07 11.92
CA ARG A 198 14.72 28.03 13.25
C ARG A 198 16.01 28.85 13.20
N SER A 199 15.86 30.17 13.09
CA SER A 199 16.95 31.07 13.45
C SER A 199 17.32 30.85 14.92
N ARG A 200 18.59 31.05 15.27
CA ARG A 200 18.99 31.17 16.67
C ARG A 200 18.26 32.37 17.30
N SER A 201 18.08 32.29 18.62
CA SER A 201 17.82 33.48 19.43
C SER A 201 18.94 34.50 19.23
N ASP A 202 18.56 35.75 19.02
CA ASP A 202 19.42 36.91 19.19
C ASP A 202 18.61 37.92 20.02
N ASP A 203 19.25 38.57 20.99
CA ASP A 203 18.53 39.31 22.04
C ASP A 203 18.01 40.69 21.57
N GLY A 204 17.03 41.21 22.31
CA GLY A 204 16.18 42.30 21.85
C GLY A 204 16.85 43.69 21.75
N SER A 205 16.37 44.48 20.79
CA SER A 205 16.55 45.94 20.77
C SER A 205 15.25 46.64 20.31
N THR A 206 15.10 47.92 20.67
CA THR A 206 13.84 48.67 20.58
C THR A 206 13.60 49.37 19.23
N PHE A 207 12.32 49.75 19.02
CA PHE A 207 11.79 50.79 18.11
C PHE A 207 12.79 51.69 17.35
N ASP A 208 12.53 51.97 16.06
CA ASP A 208 11.80 53.22 15.70
C ASP A 208 11.26 53.27 14.24
N PHE A 209 10.48 54.30 13.91
CA PHE A 209 10.00 54.65 12.56
C PHE A 209 10.89 55.71 11.87
N SER A 210 11.07 55.65 10.54
CA SER A 210 10.84 56.80 9.60
C SER A 210 11.36 56.61 8.15
N ASN A 211 10.79 57.42 7.25
CA ASN A 211 11.31 57.99 5.99
C ASN A 211 11.69 57.12 4.76
N SER A 212 11.12 57.57 3.62
CA SER A 212 11.69 57.47 2.25
C SER A 212 12.35 58.83 1.89
N PRO A 213 13.14 58.98 0.80
CA PRO A 213 12.58 59.14 -0.56
C PRO A 213 13.44 58.50 -1.69
N SER A 214 13.38 59.04 -2.92
CA SER A 214 13.54 58.26 -4.18
C SER A 214 14.72 58.73 -5.11
N PRO A 215 14.73 58.64 -6.48
CA PRO A 215 15.92 58.22 -7.24
C PRO A 215 16.60 59.31 -8.12
N PRO A 216 17.67 58.97 -8.86
CA PRO A 216 17.70 59.16 -10.34
C PRO A 216 18.48 58.04 -11.13
N VAL A 217 18.66 58.06 -12.47
CA VAL A 217 17.69 58.01 -13.60
C VAL A 217 18.41 57.87 -14.99
N SER A 218 17.81 57.13 -15.95
CA SER A 218 17.89 57.26 -17.46
C SER A 218 18.93 56.56 -18.40
N HIS A 219 18.44 56.38 -19.65
CA HIS A 219 19.07 56.47 -21.00
C HIS A 219 19.98 55.35 -21.59
N VAL A 220 20.02 55.09 -22.93
CA VAL A 220 19.00 55.12 -24.04
C VAL A 220 19.60 54.55 -25.37
N SER A 221 18.75 54.24 -26.38
CA SER A 221 19.07 54.07 -27.83
C SER A 221 19.80 52.81 -28.34
N MET A 222 19.70 52.37 -29.62
CA MET A 222 18.66 52.51 -30.68
C MET A 222 18.98 51.60 -31.90
N HIS A 223 17.96 51.11 -32.63
CA HIS A 223 17.89 50.80 -34.09
C HIS A 223 18.94 49.87 -34.80
N ALA A 224 18.66 49.17 -35.92
CA ALA A 224 17.41 48.78 -36.61
C ALA A 224 17.63 47.64 -37.65
N SER A 225 16.53 47.01 -38.11
CA SER A 225 16.20 46.39 -39.44
C SER A 225 17.33 45.90 -40.41
N THR A 226 17.20 44.79 -41.16
CA THR A 226 16.20 44.61 -42.27
C THR A 226 16.06 43.18 -42.87
N HIS A 227 14.85 42.88 -43.41
CA HIS A 227 14.52 42.01 -44.58
C HIS A 227 14.64 40.46 -44.55
N SER A 228 14.13 39.84 -45.64
CA SER A 228 13.52 38.48 -45.77
C SER A 228 13.21 38.18 -47.27
N PRO A 229 12.43 37.14 -47.70
CA PRO A 229 12.31 35.69 -47.41
C PRO A 229 12.41 34.81 -48.71
N THR A 230 12.12 33.48 -48.69
CA THR A 230 11.61 32.72 -49.90
C THR A 230 11.09 31.27 -49.62
N LEU A 231 10.20 30.75 -50.50
CA LEU A 231 9.59 29.39 -50.67
C LEU A 231 9.00 29.30 -52.12
N PRO A 232 8.48 28.18 -52.73
CA PRO A 232 7.80 26.94 -52.22
C PRO A 232 8.54 25.63 -52.65
N SER A 233 8.04 24.47 -53.14
CA SER A 233 6.75 23.83 -53.62
C SER A 233 7.00 22.29 -53.86
N LEU A 234 6.14 21.42 -54.44
CA LEU A 234 4.75 20.91 -54.25
C LEU A 234 4.50 19.78 -55.35
N HIS A 235 3.49 18.88 -55.20
CA HIS A 235 3.01 17.80 -56.14
C HIS A 235 3.87 16.52 -56.36
N SER A 236 3.42 15.31 -56.82
CA SER A 236 2.16 14.47 -56.78
C SER A 236 2.30 13.24 -57.76
N THR A 237 1.67 12.04 -57.78
CA THR A 237 0.71 11.21 -56.97
C THR A 237 0.45 9.81 -57.63
N VAL A 238 0.09 8.74 -56.86
CA VAL A 238 -0.51 7.41 -57.30
C VAL A 238 0.43 6.47 -58.12
N GLY A 239 0.41 5.11 -58.19
CA GLY A 239 -0.35 3.91 -57.66
C GLY A 239 0.35 2.60 -58.18
N LEU A 240 -0.12 1.34 -58.17
CA LEU A 240 -1.22 0.57 -57.51
C LEU A 240 -1.04 -0.98 -57.75
N ASP A 241 -1.98 -1.82 -57.25
CA ASP A 241 -2.37 -3.23 -57.60
C ASP A 241 -1.56 -4.52 -57.26
N ALA A 242 -2.36 -5.58 -56.98
CA ALA A 242 -2.12 -6.85 -56.28
C ALA A 242 -1.92 -8.12 -57.16
N LEU A 243 -1.65 -9.30 -56.55
CA LEU A 243 -2.47 -10.56 -56.62
C LEU A 243 -1.85 -11.80 -55.87
N ARG A 244 -2.56 -12.96 -55.84
CA ARG A 244 -2.26 -14.27 -55.16
C ARG A 244 -2.23 -15.45 -56.20
N PRO A 245 -2.43 -16.80 -55.95
CA PRO A 245 -2.55 -17.69 -54.74
C PRO A 245 -1.94 -19.16 -54.83
N ARG A 246 -2.31 -20.07 -53.87
CA ARG A 246 -2.35 -21.59 -53.87
C ARG A 246 -1.04 -22.42 -53.59
N SER A 247 -1.03 -23.69 -53.10
CA SER A 247 -1.99 -24.56 -52.32
C SER A 247 -1.43 -25.97 -51.90
N LEU A 248 -2.08 -26.68 -50.94
CA LEU A 248 -2.17 -28.17 -50.68
C LEU A 248 -1.23 -28.95 -49.70
N TYR A 249 -1.71 -30.16 -49.29
CA TYR A 249 -1.31 -31.13 -48.21
C TYR A 249 -1.08 -32.58 -48.80
N PRO A 250 -1.11 -33.77 -48.10
CA PRO A 250 -1.02 -34.19 -46.66
C PRO A 250 -0.11 -35.42 -46.33
N GLN A 251 0.02 -35.83 -45.05
CA GLN A 251 -0.02 -37.26 -44.59
C GLN A 251 -0.19 -37.42 -43.04
N SER A 252 -0.19 -38.65 -42.51
CA SER A 252 -0.69 -39.05 -41.16
C SER A 252 0.11 -40.26 -40.57
N SER A 253 -0.16 -40.92 -39.42
CA SER A 253 -1.33 -41.00 -38.49
C SER A 253 -0.98 -41.58 -37.10
N SER A 254 -1.96 -41.62 -36.16
CA SER A 254 -2.01 -42.40 -34.88
C SER A 254 -1.06 -42.00 -33.72
N GLY A 255 -1.44 -42.04 -32.43
CA GLY A 255 -2.76 -42.28 -31.81
C GLY A 255 -2.62 -42.67 -30.32
N GLY A 256 -3.29 -41.95 -29.40
CA GLY A 256 -3.29 -42.22 -27.95
C GLY A 256 -4.56 -41.67 -27.27
N ARG A 257 -5.05 -42.34 -26.21
CA ARG A 257 -6.33 -41.98 -25.55
C ARG A 257 -6.16 -40.90 -24.49
N ILE A 258 -7.14 -40.00 -24.40
CA ILE A 258 -7.24 -38.90 -23.41
C ILE A 258 -8.60 -39.02 -22.70
N SER A 259 -8.70 -38.54 -21.45
CA SER A 259 -9.92 -38.57 -20.63
C SER A 259 -11.08 -37.76 -21.23
N GLU A 260 -12.31 -38.09 -20.83
CA GLU A 260 -13.52 -37.50 -21.43
C GLU A 260 -13.71 -36.01 -21.11
N ASP A 261 -13.10 -35.49 -20.04
CA ASP A 261 -13.11 -34.05 -19.70
C ASP A 261 -12.53 -33.17 -20.82
N HIS A 262 -11.46 -33.64 -21.47
CA HIS A 262 -10.86 -32.95 -22.62
C HIS A 262 -11.79 -32.91 -23.84
N ARG A 263 -12.74 -33.83 -23.93
CA ARG A 263 -13.68 -33.94 -25.05
C ARG A 263 -14.70 -32.79 -25.06
N VAL A 264 -15.05 -32.27 -23.89
CA VAL A 264 -15.90 -31.07 -23.75
C VAL A 264 -15.11 -29.81 -24.16
N ILE A 265 -13.89 -29.67 -23.67
CA ILE A 265 -13.00 -28.53 -23.99
C ILE A 265 -12.73 -28.44 -25.49
N HIS A 266 -12.43 -29.57 -26.15
CA HIS A 266 -12.17 -29.59 -27.59
C HIS A 266 -13.45 -29.42 -28.45
N MET A 267 -14.64 -29.68 -27.91
CA MET A 267 -15.91 -29.44 -28.59
C MET A 267 -16.28 -27.95 -28.60
N LEU A 268 -15.91 -27.20 -27.55
CA LEU A 268 -16.10 -25.74 -27.49
C LEU A 268 -15.18 -25.00 -28.49
N ASN A 269 -13.98 -25.52 -28.75
CA ASN A 269 -13.00 -24.91 -29.65
C ASN A 269 -13.23 -25.18 -31.15
N SER A 270 -14.23 -25.99 -31.54
CA SER A 270 -14.40 -26.49 -32.91
C SER A 270 -15.63 -25.99 -33.67
N ARG A 271 -16.27 -24.91 -33.21
CA ARG A 271 -17.36 -24.23 -33.94
C ARG A 271 -16.94 -22.83 -34.40
N SER A 272 -16.80 -22.67 -35.72
CA SER A 272 -16.79 -21.35 -36.36
C SER A 272 -18.15 -20.66 -36.17
N LEU A 273 -18.15 -19.53 -35.46
CA LEU A 273 -19.27 -18.59 -35.41
C LEU A 273 -18.75 -17.22 -35.81
N ASP A 274 -19.34 -16.64 -36.85
CA ASP A 274 -18.85 -15.40 -37.45
C ASP A 274 -19.14 -14.17 -36.59
N GLY A 275 -18.15 -13.29 -36.47
CA GLY A 275 -18.40 -11.85 -36.59
C GLY A 275 -18.92 -11.06 -35.39
N ALA A 276 -18.64 -11.43 -34.13
CA ALA A 276 -19.00 -10.58 -32.98
C ALA A 276 -18.07 -10.65 -31.74
N THR A 277 -16.74 -10.74 -31.92
CA THR A 277 -15.78 -10.76 -30.80
C THR A 277 -14.63 -9.78 -31.01
N GLN A 278 -14.44 -8.84 -30.08
CA GLN A 278 -13.10 -8.41 -29.62
C GLN A 278 -13.21 -7.56 -28.34
N LEU A 279 -12.96 -8.15 -27.17
CA LEU A 279 -12.38 -7.53 -25.95
C LEU A 279 -12.35 -8.54 -24.78
N LEU A 280 -11.35 -9.42 -24.83
CA LEU A 280 -10.71 -10.00 -23.64
C LEU A 280 -9.35 -9.31 -23.48
N ILE A 281 -8.73 -9.43 -22.29
CA ILE A 281 -7.60 -8.60 -21.80
C ILE A 281 -8.12 -7.18 -21.51
N ASP A 282 -8.45 -6.83 -20.27
CA ASP A 282 -7.47 -6.61 -19.19
C ASP A 282 -8.03 -7.04 -17.82
N PHE A 283 -7.24 -7.76 -17.01
CA PHE A 283 -7.71 -8.33 -15.73
C PHE A 283 -6.78 -8.00 -14.55
N SER A 284 -6.33 -6.76 -14.48
CA SER A 284 -5.63 -6.20 -13.31
C SER A 284 -6.10 -4.79 -13.01
N MET A 285 -5.94 -4.35 -11.75
CA MET A 285 -6.48 -3.09 -11.18
C MET A 285 -8.01 -2.96 -11.22
N PHE A 286 -8.70 -3.11 -10.08
CA PHE A 286 -9.74 -2.19 -9.56
C PHE A 286 -10.29 -2.71 -8.22
N MET A 287 -9.86 -2.11 -7.10
CA MET A 287 -10.26 -2.58 -5.77
C MET A 287 -10.44 -1.40 -4.79
N PRO A 288 -11.63 -1.26 -4.16
CA PRO A 288 -11.82 -0.35 -3.04
C PRO A 288 -11.01 -0.76 -1.79
N SER A 289 -10.67 0.22 -0.96
CA SER A 289 -9.86 0.07 0.25
C SER A 289 -10.70 -0.26 1.49
N PHE A 290 -10.63 -1.51 1.96
CA PHE A 290 -10.83 -1.98 3.35
C PHE A 290 -10.50 -3.48 3.38
N ARG A 291 -9.22 -3.84 3.61
CA ARG A 291 -8.70 -5.22 3.58
C ARG A 291 -7.42 -5.26 4.44
N THR A 292 -6.94 -6.45 4.85
CA THR A 292 -5.51 -6.80 4.81
C THR A 292 -5.36 -8.29 4.58
N MET A 293 -4.25 -8.67 3.93
CA MET A 293 -3.39 -9.79 4.31
C MET A 293 -1.95 -9.33 3.97
N CYS A 294 -1.03 -10.27 3.81
CA CYS A 294 0.09 -10.11 2.89
C CYS A 294 0.14 -11.30 1.91
N GLY A 295 0.78 -11.13 0.76
CA GLY A 295 1.15 -12.23 -0.12
C GLY A 295 2.62 -12.58 0.06
N ILE A 296 2.95 -13.87 0.13
CA ILE A 296 4.34 -14.36 0.22
C ILE A 296 4.68 -15.27 -0.95
N LEU A 297 5.95 -15.26 -1.33
CA LEU A 297 6.49 -16.03 -2.45
C LEU A 297 7.91 -16.50 -2.11
N GLY A 298 8.26 -17.73 -2.46
CA GLY A 298 9.63 -18.26 -2.37
C GLY A 298 9.94 -19.07 -3.61
N LEU A 299 11.11 -18.87 -4.20
CA LEU A 299 11.52 -19.52 -5.44
C LEU A 299 12.96 -20.01 -5.32
N LEU A 300 13.19 -21.26 -5.72
CA LEU A 300 14.51 -21.86 -5.87
C LEU A 300 14.58 -22.47 -7.27
N LEU A 301 15.41 -21.88 -8.12
CA LEU A 301 15.72 -22.40 -9.45
C LEU A 301 16.82 -23.46 -9.32
N HIS A 302 16.74 -24.54 -10.10
CA HIS A 302 17.75 -25.60 -10.02
C HIS A 302 19.13 -25.06 -10.43
N ASP A 303 19.19 -24.41 -11.59
CA ASP A 303 20.38 -23.71 -12.07
C ASP A 303 20.69 -22.50 -11.17
N PRO A 304 21.86 -22.44 -10.50
CA PRO A 304 22.24 -21.32 -9.64
C PRO A 304 22.65 -20.05 -10.42
N ASN A 305 22.84 -20.14 -11.74
CA ASN A 305 23.30 -19.05 -12.60
C ASN A 305 22.17 -18.18 -13.17
N ILE A 306 20.91 -18.64 -13.06
CA ILE A 306 19.73 -17.88 -13.48
C ILE A 306 19.25 -17.04 -12.28
N ASP A 307 19.06 -15.73 -12.48
CA ASP A 307 18.53 -14.83 -11.45
C ASP A 307 17.02 -15.03 -11.29
N CYS A 308 16.55 -15.39 -10.09
CA CYS A 308 15.11 -15.68 -9.87
C CYS A 308 14.23 -14.43 -9.63
N ALA A 309 14.83 -13.25 -9.53
CA ALA A 309 14.14 -12.00 -9.21
C ALA A 309 13.02 -11.57 -10.19
N PRO A 310 13.15 -11.74 -11.53
CA PRO A 310 12.07 -11.38 -12.47
C PRO A 310 10.81 -12.21 -12.20
N GLU A 311 10.96 -13.53 -12.07
CA GLU A 311 9.85 -14.45 -11.83
C GLU A 311 9.19 -14.22 -10.45
N ILE A 312 9.98 -13.89 -9.42
CA ILE A 312 9.42 -13.42 -8.13
C ILE A 312 8.62 -12.13 -8.32
N CYS A 313 9.07 -11.19 -9.14
CA CYS A 313 8.36 -9.93 -9.39
C CYS A 313 7.02 -10.14 -10.13
N GLU A 314 6.98 -11.05 -11.10
CA GLU A 314 5.76 -11.46 -11.80
C GLU A 314 4.78 -12.15 -10.85
N GLY A 315 5.25 -13.12 -10.05
CA GLY A 315 4.42 -13.79 -9.05
C GLY A 315 3.86 -12.86 -7.97
N LEU A 316 4.66 -11.89 -7.50
CA LEU A 316 4.18 -10.84 -6.60
C LEU A 316 3.15 -9.91 -7.26
N SER A 317 3.22 -9.70 -8.58
CA SER A 317 2.22 -8.93 -9.32
C SER A 317 0.86 -9.64 -9.36
N LEU A 318 0.84 -10.98 -9.43
CA LEU A 318 -0.39 -11.78 -9.33
C LEU A 318 -0.99 -11.73 -7.91
N LEU A 319 -0.12 -11.74 -6.89
CA LEU A 319 -0.48 -11.59 -5.47
C LEU A 319 -0.74 -10.12 -5.06
N GLN A 320 -0.64 -9.13 -5.96
CA GLN A 320 -0.82 -7.70 -5.66
C GLN A 320 -2.20 -7.36 -5.07
N HIS A 321 -3.21 -8.21 -5.28
CA HIS A 321 -4.51 -8.09 -4.62
C HIS A 321 -4.42 -8.32 -3.09
N ARG A 322 -3.48 -9.16 -2.63
CA ARG A 322 -3.19 -9.41 -1.20
C ARG A 322 -2.49 -8.24 -0.51
N GLY A 323 -1.79 -7.37 -1.23
CA GLY A 323 -1.05 -6.25 -0.65
C GLY A 323 -0.62 -5.18 -1.67
N GLN A 324 -0.80 -3.90 -1.35
CA GLN A 324 -0.63 -2.75 -2.27
C GLN A 324 0.16 -1.55 -1.69
N ASP A 325 0.72 -1.69 -0.49
CA ASP A 325 1.31 -0.58 0.29
C ASP A 325 2.82 -0.67 0.43
N ALA A 326 3.38 -1.89 0.43
CA ALA A 326 4.80 -2.11 0.28
C ALA A 326 5.05 -3.45 -0.38
N CYS A 327 6.23 -3.59 -0.99
CA CYS A 327 6.71 -4.85 -1.52
C CYS A 327 8.21 -4.97 -1.30
N GLY A 328 8.71 -6.20 -1.37
CA GLY A 328 10.12 -6.49 -1.26
C GLY A 328 10.49 -7.83 -1.84
N ILE A 329 11.71 -7.91 -2.38
CA ILE A 329 12.35 -9.13 -2.84
C ILE A 329 13.75 -9.19 -2.20
N VAL A 330 14.13 -10.38 -1.75
CA VAL A 330 15.49 -10.70 -1.31
C VAL A 330 15.95 -11.98 -1.98
N THR A 331 17.03 -11.90 -2.76
CA THR A 331 17.67 -13.06 -3.39
C THR A 331 18.98 -13.42 -2.68
N CYS A 332 19.45 -14.66 -2.87
CA CYS A 332 20.74 -15.14 -2.38
C CYS A 332 21.66 -15.46 -3.57
N GLY A 333 22.59 -14.54 -3.84
CA GLY A 333 23.61 -14.71 -4.87
C GLY A 333 24.82 -15.54 -4.41
N PRO A 334 25.91 -15.53 -5.20
CA PRO A 334 27.12 -16.31 -4.94
C PRO A 334 27.69 -16.12 -3.52
N LYS A 335 28.26 -17.21 -2.98
CA LYS A 335 28.84 -17.28 -1.63
C LYS A 335 27.85 -16.97 -0.48
N GLY A 336 26.54 -17.11 -0.71
CA GLY A 336 25.52 -16.89 0.32
C GLY A 336 25.18 -15.41 0.57
N ARG A 337 25.56 -14.51 -0.34
CA ARG A 337 25.32 -13.07 -0.18
C ARG A 337 23.87 -12.73 -0.53
N PHE A 338 23.15 -12.09 0.41
CA PHE A 338 21.82 -11.55 0.14
C PHE A 338 21.87 -10.22 -0.61
N PHE A 339 20.91 -10.03 -1.50
CA PHE A 339 20.62 -8.79 -2.24
C PHE A 339 19.16 -8.43 -2.00
N GLN A 340 18.86 -7.17 -1.65
CA GLN A 340 17.53 -6.75 -1.21
C GLN A 340 17.07 -5.48 -1.94
N CYS A 341 15.82 -5.48 -2.37
CA CYS A 341 15.06 -4.29 -2.75
C CYS A 341 13.71 -4.35 -2.04
N LYS A 342 13.36 -3.32 -1.25
CA LYS A 342 12.06 -3.20 -0.59
C LYS A 342 11.69 -1.74 -0.34
N ALA A 343 10.42 -1.38 -0.53
CA ALA A 343 9.90 -0.03 -0.33
C ALA A 343 8.37 0.00 -0.26
N ASN A 344 7.81 1.11 0.23
CA ASN A 344 6.37 1.38 0.19
C ASN A 344 5.90 1.76 -1.23
N GLY A 345 5.02 0.97 -1.83
CA GLY A 345 4.47 1.12 -3.19
C GLY A 345 3.82 -0.17 -3.72
N MET A 346 3.28 -0.13 -4.94
CA MET A 346 2.90 -1.34 -5.70
C MET A 346 4.14 -2.00 -6.32
N VAL A 347 4.06 -3.28 -6.68
CA VAL A 347 5.15 -4.09 -7.26
C VAL A 347 5.77 -3.37 -8.48
N ARG A 348 4.93 -2.96 -9.43
CA ARG A 348 5.33 -2.17 -10.62
C ARG A 348 5.93 -0.79 -10.32
N ASP A 349 5.68 -0.21 -9.14
CA ASP A 349 6.13 1.14 -8.78
C ASP A 349 7.53 1.08 -8.11
N ILE A 350 7.92 -0.10 -7.60
CA ILE A 350 9.16 -0.33 -6.84
C ILE A 350 10.19 -1.12 -7.65
N PHE A 351 9.75 -2.09 -8.44
CA PHE A 351 10.65 -2.97 -9.20
C PHE A 351 10.80 -2.53 -10.66
N ASP A 352 11.70 -1.59 -10.90
CA ASP A 352 12.20 -1.29 -12.26
C ASP A 352 13.31 -2.28 -12.68
N GLU A 353 13.64 -2.32 -13.98
CA GLU A 353 14.72 -3.13 -14.53
C GLU A 353 16.08 -2.90 -13.82
N ASN A 354 16.32 -1.70 -13.28
CA ASN A 354 17.55 -1.36 -12.59
C ASN A 354 17.62 -1.91 -11.17
N SER A 355 16.48 -2.18 -10.54
CA SER A 355 16.37 -2.84 -9.25
C SER A 355 16.40 -4.35 -9.39
N ILE A 356 15.67 -4.92 -10.35
CA ILE A 356 15.67 -6.36 -10.66
C ILE A 356 17.07 -6.84 -11.05
N ARG A 357 17.80 -6.12 -11.92
CA ARG A 357 19.20 -6.43 -12.29
C ARG A 357 20.21 -6.36 -11.13
N LYS A 358 19.81 -5.95 -9.92
CA LYS A 358 20.65 -5.96 -8.70
C LYS A 358 20.32 -7.13 -7.77
N LEU A 359 19.28 -7.89 -8.04
CA LEU A 359 18.78 -9.00 -7.22
C LEU A 359 19.29 -10.34 -7.78
N THR A 360 20.60 -10.52 -7.76
CA THR A 360 21.25 -11.71 -8.34
C THR A 360 21.05 -12.97 -7.50
N GLY A 361 20.99 -14.13 -8.14
CA GLY A 361 20.98 -15.47 -7.56
C GLY A 361 19.71 -16.28 -7.83
N GLY A 362 19.87 -17.57 -8.14
CA GLY A 362 18.79 -18.52 -8.39
C GLY A 362 18.02 -19.01 -7.16
N MET A 363 17.95 -18.25 -6.07
CA MET A 363 16.95 -18.46 -5.02
C MET A 363 16.62 -17.17 -4.27
N GLY A 364 15.36 -17.02 -3.85
CA GLY A 364 14.88 -15.79 -3.23
C GLY A 364 13.51 -15.89 -2.60
N VAL A 365 13.15 -14.84 -1.86
CA VAL A 365 11.86 -14.66 -1.17
C VAL A 365 11.28 -13.30 -1.54
N GLY A 366 10.00 -13.28 -1.87
CA GLY A 366 9.21 -12.09 -2.20
C GLY A 366 8.05 -11.87 -1.23
N HIS A 367 7.60 -10.63 -1.10
CA HIS A 367 6.44 -10.27 -0.29
C HIS A 367 5.70 -9.02 -0.81
N VAL A 368 4.36 -9.00 -0.68
CA VAL A 368 3.48 -7.82 -0.85
C VAL A 368 2.65 -7.54 0.41
N ARG A 369 2.73 -6.31 0.96
CA ARG A 369 2.09 -5.83 2.19
C ARG A 369 0.82 -5.03 1.89
N TYR A 370 -0.28 -5.28 2.60
CA TYR A 370 -1.49 -4.47 2.44
C TYR A 370 -1.44 -3.14 3.23
N PRO A 371 -2.03 -2.05 2.70
CA PRO A 371 -2.19 -0.78 3.42
C PRO A 371 -2.70 -0.92 4.84
N THR A 372 -1.89 -0.49 5.80
CA THR A 372 -2.24 -0.49 7.23
C THR A 372 -2.02 0.90 7.81
N ALA A 373 -3.00 1.38 8.59
CA ALA A 373 -3.03 2.75 9.06
C ALA A 373 -1.98 3.01 10.17
N GLY A 374 -0.77 3.39 9.77
CA GLY A 374 0.33 3.77 10.68
C GLY A 374 1.72 3.44 10.12
N SER A 375 1.81 2.36 9.34
CA SER A 375 3.07 1.80 8.81
C SER A 375 3.63 2.55 7.60
N PHE A 376 3.93 3.84 7.77
CA PHE A 376 4.61 4.64 6.75
C PHE A 376 6.12 4.35 6.67
N ASN A 377 6.65 3.44 7.49
CA ASN A 377 8.08 3.14 7.56
C ASN A 377 8.49 2.04 6.54
N ASN A 378 9.45 2.36 5.67
CA ASN A 378 10.06 1.40 4.74
C ASN A 378 10.78 0.24 5.46
N ALA A 379 11.23 0.43 6.71
CA ALA A 379 11.89 -0.61 7.49
C ALA A 379 10.97 -1.85 7.69
N GLU A 380 9.67 -1.60 7.86
CA GLU A 380 8.60 -2.60 8.06
C GLU A 380 8.15 -3.31 6.77
N ALA A 381 8.73 -2.98 5.61
CA ALA A 381 8.49 -3.78 4.41
C ALA A 381 9.18 -5.13 4.60
N GLN A 382 8.52 -6.22 4.21
CA GLN A 382 9.11 -7.57 4.21
C GLN A 382 9.73 -7.87 2.83
N PRO A 383 10.64 -8.85 2.69
CA PRO A 383 11.20 -9.71 3.74
C PRO A 383 12.02 -8.99 4.82
N PHE A 384 12.04 -9.57 6.02
CA PHE A 384 13.02 -9.26 7.06
C PHE A 384 14.27 -10.12 6.91
N TYR A 385 15.36 -9.70 7.55
CA TYR A 385 16.64 -10.39 7.55
C TYR A 385 17.31 -10.26 8.92
N VAL A 386 17.93 -11.34 9.39
CA VAL A 386 18.89 -11.33 10.50
C VAL A 386 20.18 -12.01 10.08
N ASN A 387 21.32 -11.43 10.44
CA ASN A 387 22.64 -11.99 10.13
C ASN A 387 23.03 -13.18 11.03
N SER A 388 22.40 -13.32 12.19
CA SER A 388 22.74 -14.33 13.20
C SER A 388 21.52 -15.09 13.72
N PRO A 389 21.54 -16.43 13.77
CA PRO A 389 22.62 -17.29 13.27
C PRO A 389 22.51 -17.53 11.74
N TYR A 390 23.63 -17.89 11.11
CA TYR A 390 23.76 -18.34 9.71
C TYR A 390 23.31 -17.41 8.56
N GLY A 391 22.50 -16.39 8.82
CA GLY A 391 21.89 -15.52 7.80
C GLY A 391 20.52 -16.05 7.37
N ILE A 392 19.45 -15.47 7.93
CA ILE A 392 18.06 -15.89 7.71
C ILE A 392 17.27 -14.74 7.08
N VAL A 393 16.60 -15.03 5.97
CA VAL A 393 15.61 -14.15 5.31
C VAL A 393 14.22 -14.72 5.55
N PHE A 394 13.23 -13.87 5.82
CA PHE A 394 11.91 -14.30 6.29
C PHE A 394 10.78 -13.42 5.76
N ALA A 395 9.72 -14.05 5.25
CA ALA A 395 8.47 -13.42 4.86
C ALA A 395 7.28 -14.18 5.48
N HIS A 396 6.36 -13.44 6.09
CA HIS A 396 5.18 -13.97 6.78
C HIS A 396 3.92 -13.23 6.34
N VAL A 397 2.81 -13.97 6.22
CA VAL A 397 1.47 -13.44 5.94
C VAL A 397 0.97 -12.61 7.13
N ARG A 398 1.28 -11.31 7.11
CA ARG A 398 1.23 -10.37 8.25
C ARG A 398 -0.07 -9.55 8.36
N VAL A 399 -0.47 -9.24 9.60
CA VAL A 399 -1.26 -8.04 9.95
C VAL A 399 -0.32 -7.00 10.56
N ASN A 400 -0.47 -5.72 10.23
CA ASN A 400 0.27 -4.69 10.96
C ASN A 400 -0.53 -4.18 12.17
N PRO A 401 0.02 -4.14 13.39
CA PRO A 401 -0.52 -3.29 14.43
C PRO A 401 -0.74 -1.84 13.96
N HIS A 402 -1.92 -1.30 14.27
CA HIS A 402 -2.14 0.15 14.21
C HIS A 402 -1.36 0.83 15.35
N ILE A 403 -0.08 1.14 15.13
CA ILE A 403 0.80 1.82 16.09
C ILE A 403 1.37 3.10 15.48
N SER A 404 1.11 4.22 16.15
CA SER A 404 1.91 5.45 16.03
C SER A 404 3.15 5.36 16.92
N HIS A 405 4.27 5.95 16.52
CA HIS A 405 5.51 5.89 17.30
C HIS A 405 5.35 6.47 18.71
N PHE A 406 6.21 5.99 19.62
CA PHE A 406 6.55 6.61 20.92
C PHE A 406 5.75 6.21 22.18
N LYS A 407 5.82 4.93 22.57
CA LYS A 407 6.29 4.54 23.93
C LYS A 407 6.59 3.04 24.05
N ALA A 408 7.82 2.71 24.43
CA ALA A 408 8.14 1.36 24.90
C ALA A 408 7.74 1.23 26.38
N GLN A 409 6.60 0.57 26.65
CA GLN A 409 6.27 -0.16 27.90
C GLN A 409 4.81 -0.67 27.94
N SER A 410 3.90 -0.14 27.10
CA SER A 410 2.51 -0.62 27.00
C SER A 410 2.36 -1.71 25.93
N HIS A 411 2.27 -2.96 26.38
CA HIS A 411 1.86 -4.19 25.69
C HIS A 411 1.50 -4.08 24.19
N GLN A 412 2.45 -4.42 23.32
CA GLN A 412 2.12 -4.72 21.92
C GLN A 412 1.43 -6.10 21.86
N GLN A 413 0.15 -6.12 21.48
CA GLN A 413 -0.67 -7.35 21.29
C GLN A 413 -1.45 -7.38 19.97
N ASN A 414 -1.21 -6.44 19.05
CA ASN A 414 -1.95 -6.34 17.79
C ASN A 414 -1.05 -6.84 16.63
N GLY A 415 -1.50 -7.82 15.87
CA GLY A 415 -0.71 -8.58 14.88
C GLY A 415 -1.32 -9.97 14.66
N ASN A 416 -0.67 -10.85 13.89
CA ASN A 416 -1.17 -12.22 13.69
C ASN A 416 -1.00 -13.13 14.93
N LEU A 417 -0.22 -12.68 15.92
CA LEU A 417 0.17 -13.47 17.09
C LEU A 417 -0.48 -12.96 18.38
N ILE A 418 -1.36 -13.76 18.96
CA ILE A 418 -2.14 -13.38 20.16
C ILE A 418 -1.26 -13.21 21.41
N ASN A 419 -0.08 -13.84 21.46
CA ASN A 419 0.84 -13.76 22.60
C ASN A 419 2.08 -12.86 22.36
N THR A 420 1.99 -11.89 21.44
CA THR A 420 3.07 -10.95 21.09
C THR A 420 3.76 -10.33 22.32
N SER A 421 3.02 -9.92 23.35
CA SER A 421 3.60 -9.26 24.54
C SER A 421 4.54 -10.16 25.36
N SER A 422 4.21 -11.44 25.59
CA SER A 422 5.10 -12.35 26.34
C SER A 422 6.28 -12.81 25.49
N LEU A 423 6.09 -12.92 24.17
CA LEU A 423 7.17 -13.17 23.22
C LEU A 423 8.18 -12.02 23.17
N LEU A 424 7.73 -10.76 23.18
CA LEU A 424 8.61 -9.58 23.28
C LEU A 424 9.38 -9.55 24.59
N GLN A 425 8.71 -9.81 25.73
CA GLN A 425 9.37 -9.90 27.03
C GLN A 425 10.47 -10.99 27.05
N PHE A 426 10.21 -12.14 26.44
CA PHE A 426 11.19 -13.23 26.30
C PHE A 426 12.36 -12.86 25.35
N MET A 427 12.08 -12.15 24.25
CA MET A 427 13.12 -11.66 23.34
C MET A 427 14.07 -10.69 24.02
N ASP A 428 13.57 -9.77 24.84
CA ASP A 428 14.38 -8.78 25.57
C ASP A 428 15.11 -9.40 26.77
N ALA A 429 14.36 -9.99 27.69
CA ALA A 429 14.85 -10.44 28.99
C ALA A 429 15.55 -11.82 29.00
N THR A 430 15.54 -12.58 27.89
CA THR A 430 16.11 -13.93 27.86
C THR A 430 16.86 -14.27 26.57
N ALA A 431 16.35 -13.88 25.40
CA ALA A 431 17.07 -14.08 24.13
C ALA A 431 18.04 -12.93 23.80
N HIS A 432 17.92 -11.79 24.49
CA HIS A 432 18.65 -10.53 24.27
C HIS A 432 18.66 -10.10 22.79
N ARG A 433 17.51 -10.25 22.14
CA ARG A 433 17.25 -9.90 20.73
C ARG A 433 16.31 -8.70 20.67
N HIS A 434 16.87 -7.53 20.44
CA HIS A 434 16.09 -6.32 20.22
C HIS A 434 15.25 -6.44 18.92
N ILE A 435 13.95 -6.17 19.03
CA ILE A 435 13.02 -6.10 17.89
C ILE A 435 12.85 -4.62 17.55
N ASN A 436 13.28 -4.23 16.34
CA ASN A 436 13.43 -2.83 15.95
C ASN A 436 12.14 -2.22 15.35
N THR A 437 11.17 -3.05 14.94
CA THR A 437 9.86 -2.61 14.44
C THR A 437 8.70 -3.23 15.22
N SER A 438 7.49 -2.69 15.04
CA SER A 438 6.25 -3.31 15.52
C SER A 438 5.79 -4.49 14.65
N SER A 439 6.70 -5.25 14.03
CA SER A 439 6.34 -6.38 13.18
C SER A 439 6.38 -7.71 13.95
N ASP A 440 5.20 -8.33 14.05
CA ASP A 440 5.02 -9.75 14.29
C ASP A 440 5.95 -10.63 13.44
N SER A 441 6.15 -10.31 12.15
CA SER A 441 7.12 -11.01 11.29
C SER A 441 8.59 -10.87 11.70
N GLU A 442 9.01 -9.74 12.28
CA GLU A 442 10.38 -9.55 12.80
C GLU A 442 10.56 -10.33 14.12
N LEU A 443 9.50 -10.37 14.93
CA LEU A 443 9.42 -11.18 16.14
C LEU A 443 9.45 -12.69 15.81
N LEU A 444 8.67 -13.17 14.84
CA LEU A 444 8.72 -14.55 14.33
C LEU A 444 10.13 -14.92 13.86
N LEU A 445 10.75 -14.07 13.04
CA LEU A 445 12.11 -14.28 12.56
C LEU A 445 13.10 -14.40 13.72
N ASN A 446 13.00 -13.55 14.75
CA ASN A 446 13.90 -13.62 15.90
C ASN A 446 13.62 -14.80 16.84
N ILE A 447 12.37 -15.25 16.98
CA ILE A 447 12.05 -16.49 17.71
C ILE A 447 12.60 -17.70 16.94
N PHE A 448 12.40 -17.79 15.62
CA PHE A 448 13.00 -18.85 14.80
C PHE A 448 14.54 -18.83 14.89
N ALA A 449 15.16 -17.66 14.73
CA ALA A 449 16.60 -17.47 14.86
C ALA A 449 17.13 -17.88 16.25
N ASN A 450 16.40 -17.57 17.33
CA ASN A 450 16.75 -17.98 18.69
C ASN A 450 16.67 -19.50 18.87
N ASN A 451 15.59 -20.14 18.42
CA ASN A 451 15.46 -21.61 18.47
C ASN A 451 16.54 -22.31 17.62
N LEU A 452 16.91 -21.72 16.48
CA LEU A 452 17.97 -22.24 15.60
C LEU A 452 19.37 -22.01 16.19
N GLN A 453 19.57 -20.95 16.99
CA GLN A 453 20.81 -20.64 17.71
C GLN A 453 21.04 -21.58 18.90
N GLN A 454 19.97 -22.05 19.56
CA GLN A 454 20.04 -23.03 20.67
C GLN A 454 20.64 -24.38 20.24
N THR A 455 20.75 -24.67 18.95
CA THR A 455 21.46 -25.86 18.43
C THR A 455 22.97 -25.82 18.70
N GLY A 456 23.57 -24.64 18.89
CA GLY A 456 24.99 -24.45 19.20
C GLY A 456 25.97 -24.87 18.09
N LYS A 457 25.49 -25.26 16.91
CA LYS A 457 26.30 -25.82 15.83
C LYS A 457 26.99 -24.75 14.99
N PHE A 458 28.14 -25.10 14.40
CA PHE A 458 28.77 -24.25 13.36
C PHE A 458 28.10 -24.41 11.98
N ARG A 459 27.50 -25.59 11.72
CA ARG A 459 26.69 -25.88 10.53
C ARG A 459 25.46 -26.66 10.94
N ILE A 460 24.29 -26.20 10.51
CA ILE A 460 23.00 -26.84 10.70
C ILE A 460 22.66 -27.79 9.54
N ASN A 461 21.77 -28.74 9.79
CA ASN A 461 21.15 -29.59 8.77
C ASN A 461 19.62 -29.45 8.79
N GLU A 462 18.92 -30.28 8.01
CA GLU A 462 17.45 -30.28 7.95
C GLU A 462 16.81 -30.60 9.33
N GLU A 463 17.39 -31.52 10.11
CA GLU A 463 16.92 -31.86 11.47
C GLU A 463 16.92 -30.65 12.41
N ASP A 464 18.00 -29.86 12.37
CA ASP A 464 18.14 -28.64 13.18
C ASP A 464 17.09 -27.59 12.85
N ILE A 465 16.78 -27.43 11.56
CA ILE A 465 15.77 -26.50 11.07
C ILE A 465 14.38 -26.97 11.49
N PHE A 466 14.05 -28.25 11.31
CA PHE A 466 12.77 -28.81 11.76
C PHE A 466 12.59 -28.70 13.28
N ALA A 467 13.64 -28.98 14.05
CA ALA A 467 13.64 -28.84 15.51
C ALA A 467 13.42 -27.38 15.93
N ALA A 468 14.08 -26.42 15.27
CA ALA A 468 13.91 -25.00 15.55
C ALA A 468 12.51 -24.46 15.21
N ILE A 469 11.93 -24.89 14.08
CA ILE A 469 10.55 -24.56 13.70
C ILE A 469 9.58 -25.17 14.72
N GLY A 470 9.74 -26.46 15.08
CA GLY A 470 8.92 -27.11 16.09
C GLY A 470 9.08 -26.51 17.50
N GLY A 471 10.23 -25.91 17.82
CA GLY A 471 10.46 -25.12 19.02
C GLY A 471 9.69 -23.80 19.00
N MET A 472 9.78 -23.05 17.91
CA MET A 472 9.02 -21.82 17.69
C MET A 472 7.51 -22.06 17.72
N MET A 473 6.99 -23.08 17.03
CA MET A 473 5.57 -23.43 16.99
C MET A 473 4.98 -23.84 18.37
N LYS A 474 5.81 -24.10 19.38
CA LYS A 474 5.37 -24.30 20.78
C LYS A 474 5.31 -22.99 21.59
N GLN A 475 6.09 -21.98 21.18
CA GLN A 475 6.16 -20.66 21.83
C GLN A 475 5.12 -19.70 21.25
N VAL A 476 4.91 -19.74 19.93
CA VAL A 476 4.02 -18.85 19.20
C VAL A 476 2.58 -19.34 19.25
N LYS A 477 1.62 -18.41 19.42
CA LYS A 477 0.18 -18.64 19.25
C LYS A 477 -0.44 -17.59 18.33
N GLY A 478 -1.41 -17.99 17.54
CA GLY A 478 -2.01 -17.20 16.46
C GLY A 478 -2.00 -18.00 15.15
N ALA A 479 -2.23 -17.32 14.03
CA ALA A 479 -2.05 -17.91 12.71
C ALA A 479 -0.72 -17.47 12.10
N TYR A 480 -0.21 -18.22 11.13
CA TYR A 480 0.95 -17.84 10.32
C TYR A 480 1.15 -18.78 9.14
N ALA A 481 1.33 -18.20 7.96
CA ALA A 481 1.96 -18.84 6.81
C ALA A 481 3.27 -18.11 6.56
N CYS A 482 4.37 -18.86 6.49
CA CYS A 482 5.73 -18.33 6.42
C CYS A 482 6.54 -18.98 5.31
N VAL A 483 7.34 -18.17 4.63
CA VAL A 483 8.41 -18.60 3.71
C VAL A 483 9.72 -17.96 4.18
N ALA A 484 10.77 -18.77 4.27
CA ALA A 484 12.09 -18.36 4.71
C ALA A 484 13.18 -18.87 3.75
N MET A 485 14.36 -18.26 3.82
CA MET A 485 15.53 -18.67 3.07
C MET A 485 16.77 -18.58 3.96
N LEU A 486 17.61 -19.62 3.92
CA LEU A 486 18.87 -19.70 4.65
C LEU A 486 20.04 -19.55 3.69
N ALA A 487 21.03 -18.74 4.07
CA ALA A 487 22.15 -18.36 3.21
C ALA A 487 22.90 -19.59 2.66
N GLY A 488 22.86 -19.78 1.34
CA GLY A 488 23.54 -20.91 0.67
C GLY A 488 23.00 -22.32 0.98
N PHE A 489 21.85 -22.44 1.66
CA PHE A 489 21.26 -23.74 2.04
C PHE A 489 20.01 -24.07 1.20
N GLY A 490 19.00 -23.20 1.22
CA GLY A 490 17.73 -23.47 0.53
C GLY A 490 16.59 -22.57 0.98
N ILE A 491 15.38 -22.86 0.47
CA ILE A 491 14.12 -22.22 0.85
C ILE A 491 13.29 -23.14 1.75
N ILE A 492 12.45 -22.54 2.59
CA ILE A 492 11.66 -23.22 3.62
C ILE A 492 10.25 -22.63 3.59
N ALA A 493 9.21 -23.45 3.75
CA ALA A 493 7.87 -22.99 4.09
C ALA A 493 7.33 -23.73 5.32
N PHE A 494 6.47 -23.08 6.09
CA PHE A 494 5.73 -23.72 7.17
C PHE A 494 4.42 -22.99 7.48
N ARG A 495 3.47 -23.72 8.07
CA ARG A 495 2.10 -23.26 8.33
C ARG A 495 1.72 -23.51 9.79
N ASP A 496 0.87 -22.65 10.36
CA ASP A 496 0.42 -22.77 11.75
C ASP A 496 -0.29 -24.12 12.05
N PRO A 497 -0.32 -24.57 13.32
CA PRO A 497 -0.90 -25.86 13.70
C PRO A 497 -2.39 -26.02 13.40
N ASN A 498 -3.13 -24.92 13.19
CA ASN A 498 -4.54 -24.92 12.82
C ASN A 498 -4.75 -24.83 11.30
N GLY A 499 -3.71 -24.51 10.51
CA GLY A 499 -3.80 -24.35 9.06
C GLY A 499 -4.53 -23.08 8.61
N ILE A 500 -4.62 -22.05 9.46
CA ILE A 500 -5.51 -20.91 9.26
C ILE A 500 -5.13 -20.12 7.99
N ARG A 501 -3.83 -19.92 7.73
CA ARG A 501 -3.35 -19.16 6.56
C ARG A 501 -2.81 -20.01 5.41
N PRO A 502 -3.13 -19.65 4.15
CA PRO A 502 -2.74 -20.46 3.00
C PRO A 502 -1.27 -20.27 2.63
N VAL A 503 -0.62 -21.40 2.37
CA VAL A 503 0.65 -21.50 1.63
C VAL A 503 0.74 -22.90 1.05
N GLY A 504 1.10 -23.00 -0.24
CA GLY A 504 1.32 -24.27 -0.93
C GLY A 504 2.65 -24.27 -1.68
N MET A 505 3.02 -25.45 -2.17
CA MET A 505 4.21 -25.69 -2.97
C MET A 505 3.86 -26.15 -4.38
N ALA A 506 4.74 -25.88 -5.35
CA ALA A 506 4.67 -26.42 -6.70
C ALA A 506 6.07 -26.70 -7.26
N SER A 507 6.18 -27.46 -8.35
CA SER A 507 7.46 -27.81 -8.99
C SER A 507 7.43 -27.63 -10.50
N ARG A 508 8.58 -27.32 -11.11
CA ARG A 508 8.72 -27.21 -12.57
C ARG A 508 9.96 -27.95 -13.02
N LYS A 509 9.80 -28.91 -13.92
CA LYS A 509 10.94 -29.65 -14.52
C LYS A 509 11.60 -28.78 -15.59
N THR A 510 12.92 -28.75 -15.58
CA THR A 510 13.77 -28.00 -16.52
C THR A 510 14.81 -28.94 -17.15
N GLU A 511 15.56 -28.47 -18.15
CA GLU A 511 16.66 -29.25 -18.73
C GLU A 511 17.78 -29.52 -17.72
N THR A 512 17.94 -28.66 -16.72
CA THR A 512 18.99 -28.74 -15.68
C THR A 512 18.55 -29.49 -14.42
N GLY A 513 17.24 -29.57 -14.14
CA GLY A 513 16.72 -30.32 -12.99
C GLY A 513 15.25 -30.02 -12.69
N THR A 514 14.96 -29.57 -11.47
CA THR A 514 13.61 -29.18 -11.02
C THR A 514 13.67 -27.91 -10.19
N ASP A 515 12.94 -26.88 -10.62
CA ASP A 515 12.68 -25.66 -9.86
C ASP A 515 11.53 -25.88 -8.88
N TYR A 516 11.52 -25.14 -7.78
CA TYR A 516 10.48 -25.21 -6.76
C TYR A 516 9.98 -23.84 -6.32
N LEU A 517 8.65 -23.76 -6.12
CA LEU A 517 7.93 -22.57 -5.73
C LEU A 517 7.19 -22.83 -4.40
N PHE A 518 7.15 -21.81 -3.53
CA PHE A 518 6.17 -21.67 -2.46
C PHE A 518 5.37 -20.38 -2.66
N ALA A 519 4.06 -20.41 -2.59
CA ALA A 519 3.21 -19.22 -2.75
C ALA A 519 2.00 -19.23 -1.81
N SER A 520 1.39 -18.06 -1.58
CA SER A 520 0.11 -17.96 -0.87
C SER A 520 -1.09 -18.58 -1.62
N GLU A 521 -1.02 -18.76 -2.93
CA GLU A 521 -2.11 -19.21 -3.82
C GLU A 521 -1.60 -19.95 -5.06
N SER A 522 -2.39 -20.92 -5.55
CA SER A 522 -2.04 -21.72 -6.73
C SER A 522 -1.82 -20.89 -8.00
N VAL A 523 -2.54 -19.78 -8.15
CA VAL A 523 -2.53 -18.94 -9.37
C VAL A 523 -1.14 -18.44 -9.77
N VAL A 524 -0.20 -18.40 -8.82
CA VAL A 524 1.20 -18.06 -9.12
C VAL A 524 1.93 -19.24 -9.78
N ALA A 525 1.70 -20.47 -9.30
CA ALA A 525 2.22 -21.68 -9.95
C ALA A 525 1.61 -21.85 -11.34
N ASP A 526 0.28 -21.72 -11.43
CA ASP A 526 -0.48 -21.87 -12.68
C ASP A 526 0.00 -20.89 -13.78
N ALA A 527 0.29 -19.63 -13.41
CA ALA A 527 0.75 -18.61 -14.34
C ALA A 527 2.26 -18.69 -14.68
N SER A 528 3.10 -19.13 -13.74
CA SER A 528 4.55 -19.31 -13.95
C SER A 528 4.93 -20.70 -14.53
N GLY A 529 3.93 -21.50 -14.93
CA GLY A 529 4.15 -22.81 -15.56
C GLY A 529 4.73 -23.87 -14.61
N PHE A 530 4.45 -23.78 -13.32
CA PHE A 530 4.71 -24.84 -12.35
C PHE A 530 3.53 -25.82 -12.30
N SER A 531 3.82 -27.09 -12.06
CA SER A 531 2.84 -28.17 -11.87
C SER A 531 2.87 -28.69 -10.42
N ASP A 532 1.99 -29.64 -10.14
CA ASP A 532 2.00 -30.42 -8.89
C ASP A 532 1.79 -29.55 -7.62
N TRP A 533 0.79 -28.66 -7.65
CA TRP A 533 0.39 -27.87 -6.48
C TRP A 533 -0.09 -28.76 -5.33
N ASP A 534 0.52 -28.60 -4.15
CA ASP A 534 0.08 -29.23 -2.90
C ASP A 534 0.18 -28.22 -1.73
N ASP A 535 -0.88 -28.12 -0.95
CA ASP A 535 -0.94 -27.21 0.20
C ASP A 535 -0.02 -27.70 1.35
N VAL A 536 0.66 -26.76 2.02
CA VAL A 536 1.44 -27.08 3.23
C VAL A 536 0.44 -27.43 4.35
N LYS A 537 0.65 -28.55 5.03
CA LYS A 537 -0.32 -29.08 6.01
C LYS A 537 -0.25 -28.32 7.36
N PRO A 538 -1.31 -28.35 8.19
CA PRO A 538 -1.31 -27.67 9.49
C PRO A 538 -0.18 -28.16 10.40
N GLY A 539 0.72 -27.26 10.82
CA GLY A 539 1.92 -27.59 11.59
C GLY A 539 3.02 -28.34 10.81
N GLU A 540 2.90 -28.46 9.48
CA GLU A 540 3.96 -28.97 8.61
C GLU A 540 5.01 -27.88 8.33
N ALA A 541 6.25 -28.32 8.16
CA ALA A 541 7.33 -27.58 7.55
C ALA A 541 7.87 -28.35 6.35
N ILE A 542 8.27 -27.63 5.31
CA ILE A 542 8.88 -28.14 4.09
C ILE A 542 10.21 -27.40 3.89
N ILE A 543 11.27 -28.16 3.65
CA ILE A 543 12.61 -27.66 3.34
C ILE A 543 12.95 -28.09 1.91
N ILE A 544 13.42 -27.15 1.09
CA ILE A 544 13.84 -27.41 -0.29
C ILE A 544 15.26 -26.90 -0.49
N THR A 545 16.14 -27.83 -0.85
CA THR A 545 17.51 -27.56 -1.31
C THR A 545 17.60 -27.85 -2.81
N ARG A 546 18.77 -27.67 -3.44
CA ARG A 546 19.00 -28.11 -4.83
C ARG A 546 19.04 -29.65 -5.00
N SER A 547 19.08 -30.40 -3.89
CA SER A 547 19.25 -31.86 -3.87
C SER A 547 18.14 -32.62 -3.15
N SER A 548 17.29 -31.94 -2.37
CA SER A 548 16.26 -32.54 -1.51
C SER A 548 15.00 -31.68 -1.43
N VAL A 549 13.85 -32.36 -1.37
CA VAL A 549 12.59 -31.81 -0.84
C VAL A 549 12.21 -32.68 0.35
N THR A 550 12.27 -32.12 1.56
CA THR A 550 11.99 -32.84 2.80
C THR A 550 10.82 -32.18 3.51
N ARG A 551 9.86 -33.00 3.95
CA ARG A 551 8.63 -32.56 4.62
C ARG A 551 8.56 -33.16 6.02
N ARG A 552 8.04 -32.40 7.00
CA ARG A 552 7.87 -32.90 8.37
C ARG A 552 6.74 -32.19 9.11
N GLN A 553 5.99 -32.97 9.89
CA GLN A 553 5.10 -32.46 10.94
C GLN A 553 5.96 -31.87 12.07
N ALA A 554 6.16 -30.55 12.08
CA ALA A 554 7.06 -29.85 13.02
C ALA A 554 6.40 -29.58 14.38
N ALA A 555 5.08 -29.34 14.39
CA ALA A 555 4.26 -29.32 15.59
C ALA A 555 3.10 -30.33 15.46
N LYS A 556 2.53 -30.79 16.57
CA LYS A 556 1.31 -31.60 16.54
C LYS A 556 0.19 -30.78 15.90
N SER A 557 -0.39 -31.29 14.81
CA SER A 557 -1.56 -30.69 14.16
C SER A 557 -2.71 -30.52 15.18
N ALA A 558 -3.35 -29.35 15.14
CA ALA A 558 -4.48 -28.99 15.98
C ALA A 558 -5.81 -29.32 15.27
N ALA A 559 -6.89 -28.60 15.60
CA ALA A 559 -8.08 -28.63 14.77
C ALA A 559 -7.81 -27.86 13.47
N PHE A 560 -7.72 -28.57 12.34
CA PHE A 560 -7.60 -27.96 11.02
C PHE A 560 -8.83 -27.08 10.75
N ALA A 561 -8.58 -25.79 10.55
CA ALA A 561 -9.55 -24.72 10.45
C ALA A 561 -8.98 -23.58 9.57
N PRO A 562 -8.96 -23.73 8.24
CA PRO A 562 -8.55 -22.64 7.34
C PRO A 562 -9.53 -21.46 7.43
N ASP A 563 -9.07 -20.23 7.21
CA ASP A 563 -9.93 -19.04 7.27
C ASP A 563 -10.97 -19.06 6.14
N ILE A 564 -12.25 -19.10 6.51
CA ILE A 564 -13.36 -19.14 5.55
C ILE A 564 -13.45 -17.86 4.70
N PHE A 565 -12.91 -16.74 5.20
CA PHE A 565 -12.93 -15.44 4.54
C PHE A 565 -11.99 -15.35 3.33
N GLU A 566 -11.01 -16.25 3.22
CA GLU A 566 -10.23 -16.45 1.98
C GLU A 566 -11.16 -16.84 0.81
N TYR A 567 -12.07 -17.80 1.06
CA TYR A 567 -13.06 -18.24 0.06
C TYR A 567 -14.12 -17.17 -0.21
N VAL A 568 -14.70 -16.54 0.82
CA VAL A 568 -15.68 -15.45 0.66
C VAL A 568 -15.13 -14.33 -0.21
N TYR A 569 -13.98 -13.77 0.18
CA TYR A 569 -13.51 -12.49 -0.33
C TYR A 569 -12.06 -12.49 -0.79
N PHE A 570 -11.16 -13.00 0.05
CA PHE A 570 -9.80 -12.49 0.04
C PHE A 570 -8.95 -13.06 -1.10
N ALA A 571 -9.07 -14.37 -1.35
CA ALA A 571 -8.35 -15.05 -2.42
C ALA A 571 -8.92 -14.69 -3.81
N ARG A 572 -8.09 -14.80 -4.84
CA ARG A 572 -8.56 -14.71 -6.23
C ARG A 572 -9.44 -15.93 -6.58
N PRO A 573 -10.46 -15.75 -7.44
CA PRO A 573 -11.34 -16.85 -7.82
C PRO A 573 -10.63 -17.99 -8.57
N ASP A 574 -9.56 -17.67 -9.33
CA ASP A 574 -8.76 -18.63 -10.09
C ASP A 574 -7.77 -19.44 -9.23
N SER A 575 -7.75 -19.24 -7.91
CA SER A 575 -6.92 -20.03 -6.98
C SER A 575 -7.62 -21.28 -6.44
N VAL A 576 -6.81 -22.30 -6.16
CA VAL A 576 -7.18 -23.46 -5.33
C VAL A 576 -6.47 -23.34 -3.97
N LEU A 577 -7.20 -23.52 -2.88
CA LEU A 577 -6.70 -23.48 -1.50
C LEU A 577 -7.23 -24.70 -0.73
N ASP A 578 -6.34 -25.49 -0.12
CA ASP A 578 -6.66 -26.73 0.59
C ASP A 578 -7.54 -27.69 -0.25
N GLY A 579 -7.21 -27.81 -1.54
CA GLY A 579 -7.98 -28.56 -2.54
C GLY A 579 -9.32 -27.95 -2.98
N ILE A 580 -9.73 -26.80 -2.43
CA ILE A 580 -10.99 -26.12 -2.78
C ILE A 580 -10.74 -25.00 -3.80
N SER A 581 -11.46 -25.05 -4.93
CA SER A 581 -11.51 -23.95 -5.91
C SER A 581 -12.32 -22.78 -5.36
N VAL A 582 -11.69 -21.61 -5.25
CA VAL A 582 -12.32 -20.38 -4.73
C VAL A 582 -13.51 -19.98 -5.62
N TYR A 583 -13.36 -20.01 -6.95
CA TYR A 583 -14.46 -19.74 -7.88
C TYR A 583 -15.69 -20.64 -7.63
N ARG A 584 -15.49 -21.97 -7.49
CA ARG A 584 -16.60 -22.90 -7.24
C ARG A 584 -17.28 -22.65 -5.89
N SER A 585 -16.52 -22.30 -4.85
CA SER A 585 -17.12 -21.96 -3.55
C SER A 585 -18.02 -20.72 -3.66
N ARG A 586 -17.59 -19.68 -4.41
CA ARG A 586 -18.39 -18.47 -4.66
C ARG A 586 -19.64 -18.73 -5.51
N MET A 587 -19.61 -19.71 -6.43
CA MET A 587 -20.83 -20.16 -7.12
C MET A 587 -21.84 -20.76 -6.12
N ALA A 588 -21.40 -21.69 -5.28
CA ALA A 588 -22.26 -22.35 -4.29
C ALA A 588 -22.78 -21.39 -3.21
N MET A 589 -22.00 -20.38 -2.80
CA MET A 589 -22.48 -19.27 -1.96
C MET A 589 -23.66 -18.55 -2.62
N GLY A 590 -23.57 -18.27 -3.93
CA GLY A 590 -24.67 -17.69 -4.71
C GLY A 590 -25.90 -18.60 -4.79
N ASP A 591 -25.69 -19.90 -5.00
CA ASP A 591 -26.76 -20.88 -5.08
C ASP A 591 -27.51 -21.03 -3.74
N MET A 592 -26.82 -21.00 -2.61
CA MET A 592 -27.45 -21.09 -1.28
C MET A 592 -28.09 -19.75 -0.86
N LEU A 593 -27.42 -18.63 -1.14
CA LEU A 593 -27.97 -17.28 -0.88
C LEU A 593 -29.27 -17.04 -1.66
N ALA A 594 -29.44 -17.65 -2.85
CA ALA A 594 -30.70 -17.60 -3.58
C ALA A 594 -31.88 -18.20 -2.80
N GLU A 595 -31.67 -19.31 -2.08
CA GLU A 595 -32.73 -19.97 -1.30
C GLU A 595 -33.14 -19.10 -0.10
N GLU A 596 -32.15 -18.55 0.62
CA GLU A 596 -32.39 -17.62 1.73
C GLU A 596 -33.04 -16.32 1.27
N VAL A 597 -32.58 -15.74 0.16
CA VAL A 597 -33.19 -14.55 -0.46
C VAL A 597 -34.64 -14.85 -0.88
N HIS A 598 -34.93 -15.99 -1.50
CA HIS A 598 -36.30 -16.36 -1.84
C HIS A 598 -37.20 -16.49 -0.59
N ARG A 599 -36.70 -17.14 0.46
CA ARG A 599 -37.40 -17.31 1.75
C ARG A 599 -37.72 -15.97 2.41
N VAL A 600 -36.74 -15.07 2.50
CA VAL A 600 -36.86 -13.79 3.19
C VAL A 600 -37.66 -12.77 2.37
N LEU A 601 -37.54 -12.75 1.04
CA LEU A 601 -38.39 -11.93 0.17
C LEU A 601 -39.86 -12.36 0.25
N THR A 602 -40.13 -13.67 0.29
CA THR A 602 -41.48 -14.24 0.44
C THR A 602 -42.07 -13.87 1.81
N LYS A 603 -41.31 -14.01 2.91
CA LYS A 603 -41.72 -13.58 4.27
C LYS A 603 -42.19 -12.12 4.31
N HIS A 604 -41.52 -11.24 3.58
CA HIS A 604 -41.81 -9.79 3.59
C HIS A 604 -42.73 -9.33 2.44
N ASN A 605 -43.19 -10.25 1.58
CA ASN A 605 -43.99 -9.97 0.38
C ASN A 605 -43.35 -8.89 -0.53
N ILE A 606 -42.05 -9.04 -0.83
CA ILE A 606 -41.27 -8.12 -1.68
C ILE A 606 -40.87 -8.81 -2.98
N SER A 607 -41.23 -8.23 -4.12
CA SER A 607 -40.68 -8.59 -5.44
C SER A 607 -39.36 -7.86 -5.71
N VAL A 608 -38.48 -8.50 -6.48
CA VAL A 608 -37.24 -7.92 -7.04
C VAL A 608 -37.34 -7.98 -8.56
N ASP A 609 -36.98 -6.89 -9.25
CA ASP A 609 -37.01 -6.82 -10.71
C ASP A 609 -35.63 -7.11 -11.33
N VAL A 610 -34.53 -6.87 -10.60
CA VAL A 610 -33.16 -6.96 -11.11
C VAL A 610 -32.14 -7.25 -9.99
N VAL A 611 -31.15 -8.09 -10.30
CA VAL A 611 -29.97 -8.38 -9.47
C VAL A 611 -28.77 -7.59 -9.97
N ILE A 612 -28.04 -6.95 -9.05
CA ILE A 612 -26.92 -6.06 -9.35
C ILE A 612 -25.74 -6.36 -8.41
N PRO A 613 -24.63 -6.96 -8.90
CA PRO A 613 -23.44 -7.19 -8.07
C PRO A 613 -22.70 -5.88 -7.75
N VAL A 614 -22.19 -5.78 -6.53
CA VAL A 614 -21.16 -4.83 -6.12
C VAL A 614 -19.80 -5.35 -6.64
N PRO A 615 -19.14 -4.68 -7.60
CA PRO A 615 -17.97 -5.24 -8.25
C PRO A 615 -16.70 -5.13 -7.40
N ASP A 616 -15.74 -6.06 -7.49
CA ASP A 616 -15.68 -7.16 -8.46
C ASP A 616 -15.89 -8.58 -7.87
N THR A 617 -15.78 -8.77 -6.56
CA THR A 617 -15.79 -10.11 -5.93
C THR A 617 -17.15 -10.81 -6.01
N SER A 618 -18.25 -10.12 -5.69
CA SER A 618 -19.59 -10.75 -5.59
C SER A 618 -20.16 -11.19 -6.94
N ARG A 619 -19.53 -10.81 -8.06
CA ARG A 619 -20.02 -11.02 -9.43
C ARG A 619 -20.27 -12.50 -9.78
N VAL A 620 -19.56 -13.43 -9.14
CA VAL A 620 -19.76 -14.88 -9.32
C VAL A 620 -21.03 -15.33 -8.59
N ALA A 621 -21.10 -15.07 -7.28
CA ALA A 621 -22.25 -15.44 -6.44
C ALA A 621 -23.55 -14.78 -6.92
N ALA A 622 -23.50 -13.49 -7.30
CA ALA A 622 -24.64 -12.76 -7.82
C ALA A 622 -25.18 -13.31 -9.16
N LEU A 623 -24.30 -13.88 -10.01
CA LEU A 623 -24.70 -14.50 -11.27
C LEU A 623 -25.44 -15.82 -11.02
N ASN A 624 -24.89 -16.70 -10.18
CA ASN A 624 -25.54 -17.92 -9.72
C ASN A 624 -26.89 -17.63 -9.06
N LEU A 625 -26.93 -16.65 -8.15
CA LEU A 625 -28.13 -16.22 -7.47
C LEU A 625 -29.20 -15.70 -8.44
N ALA A 626 -28.83 -14.85 -9.40
CA ALA A 626 -29.76 -14.35 -10.40
C ALA A 626 -30.33 -15.47 -11.29
N GLN A 627 -29.48 -16.42 -11.70
CA GLN A 627 -29.90 -17.59 -12.48
C GLN A 627 -30.88 -18.47 -11.68
N LYS A 628 -30.57 -18.80 -10.43
CA LYS A 628 -31.39 -19.66 -9.59
C LYS A 628 -32.73 -19.01 -9.18
N LEU A 629 -32.77 -17.69 -9.05
CA LEU A 629 -34.01 -16.90 -8.86
C LEU A 629 -34.76 -16.60 -10.17
N ASN A 630 -34.22 -16.94 -11.34
CA ASN A 630 -34.74 -16.56 -12.66
C ASN A 630 -34.90 -15.03 -12.85
N LEU A 631 -33.98 -14.25 -12.28
CA LEU A 631 -33.96 -12.79 -12.34
C LEU A 631 -32.93 -12.26 -13.35
N LEU A 632 -33.19 -11.06 -13.90
CA LEU A 632 -32.23 -10.37 -14.75
C LEU A 632 -31.03 -9.88 -13.94
N ILE A 633 -29.81 -10.09 -14.46
CA ILE A 633 -28.58 -9.53 -13.89
C ILE A 633 -28.04 -8.36 -14.73
N VAL A 634 -27.82 -7.22 -14.09
CA VAL A 634 -27.20 -6.03 -14.70
C VAL A 634 -25.76 -5.88 -14.23
N LYS A 635 -24.82 -5.79 -15.18
CA LYS A 635 -23.40 -5.55 -14.89
C LYS A 635 -23.16 -4.06 -14.63
N VAL A 636 -22.80 -3.68 -13.41
CA VAL A 636 -22.25 -2.34 -13.13
C VAL A 636 -20.83 -2.26 -13.67
N SER A 637 -20.55 -1.29 -14.53
CA SER A 637 -19.16 -0.96 -14.91
C SER A 637 -18.47 -0.21 -13.78
N SER A 638 -17.35 -0.74 -13.29
CA SER A 638 -16.38 0.02 -12.51
C SER A 638 -15.77 1.14 -13.38
N LYS A 639 -15.47 2.29 -12.76
CA LYS A 639 -14.83 3.44 -13.39
C LYS A 639 -13.43 3.66 -12.83
N ILE A 640 -12.52 4.02 -13.74
CA ILE A 640 -11.11 4.26 -13.48
C ILE A 640 -10.91 5.64 -12.81
N ASP A 641 -11.22 5.77 -11.52
CA ASP A 641 -10.87 6.99 -10.76
C ASP A 641 -10.63 6.71 -9.26
N MET A 642 -9.40 6.91 -8.79
CA MET A 642 -8.95 6.58 -7.43
C MET A 642 -9.13 7.78 -6.47
N LYS A 643 -10.39 8.01 -6.06
CA LYS A 643 -10.75 8.86 -4.90
C LYS A 643 -11.79 8.16 -4.01
N LYS A 644 -12.00 8.62 -2.76
CA LYS A 644 -12.80 7.86 -1.77
C LYS A 644 -14.25 7.61 -2.19
N ASN A 645 -15.02 8.64 -2.56
CA ASN A 645 -16.44 8.52 -2.93
C ASN A 645 -16.70 7.33 -3.86
N VAL A 646 -17.65 6.47 -3.47
CA VAL A 646 -18.12 5.36 -4.30
C VAL A 646 -18.75 5.90 -5.59
N ARG A 647 -19.40 7.08 -5.53
CA ARG A 647 -19.89 7.89 -6.68
C ARG A 647 -18.86 8.20 -7.80
N ARG A 648 -17.56 7.91 -7.62
CA ARG A 648 -16.54 7.96 -8.70
C ARG A 648 -16.04 6.59 -9.15
N LYS A 649 -16.03 5.60 -8.27
CA LYS A 649 -15.58 4.21 -8.54
C LYS A 649 -16.65 3.39 -9.26
N LEU A 650 -17.91 3.60 -8.91
CA LEU A 650 -19.07 2.91 -9.49
C LEU A 650 -19.94 3.92 -10.23
N ASN A 651 -20.48 3.52 -11.37
CA ASN A 651 -21.39 4.34 -12.16
C ASN A 651 -22.72 3.61 -12.35
N ALA A 652 -23.69 3.89 -11.47
CA ALA A 652 -25.05 3.42 -11.63
C ALA A 652 -25.62 3.93 -12.98
N MET A 653 -25.93 3.00 -13.89
CA MET A 653 -26.65 3.32 -15.12
C MET A 653 -28.12 3.54 -14.76
N ALA A 654 -28.56 4.81 -14.70
CA ALA A 654 -29.88 5.17 -14.17
C ALA A 654 -31.06 4.39 -14.78
N LEU A 655 -30.96 4.02 -16.07
CA LEU A 655 -31.94 3.18 -16.78
C LEU A 655 -32.21 1.82 -16.09
N GLU A 656 -31.23 1.29 -15.37
CA GLU A 656 -31.28 -0.05 -14.77
C GLU A 656 -31.81 -0.07 -13.33
N PHE A 657 -31.94 1.11 -12.72
CA PHE A 657 -32.42 1.29 -11.35
C PHE A 657 -33.78 2.02 -11.33
N SER A 658 -33.96 3.01 -12.21
CA SER A 658 -35.14 3.88 -12.28
C SER A 658 -36.45 3.08 -12.37
N GLY A 659 -37.28 3.20 -11.33
CA GLY A 659 -38.59 2.56 -11.27
C GLY A 659 -38.57 1.06 -10.95
N ARG A 660 -37.43 0.48 -10.54
CA ARG A 660 -37.28 -0.94 -10.20
C ARG A 660 -37.07 -1.19 -8.70
N ASN A 661 -37.46 -2.38 -8.23
CA ASN A 661 -37.00 -2.97 -6.98
C ASN A 661 -35.68 -3.70 -7.26
N VAL A 662 -34.59 -3.23 -6.64
CA VAL A 662 -33.22 -3.68 -6.93
C VAL A 662 -32.71 -4.56 -5.80
N LEU A 663 -32.13 -5.71 -6.14
CA LEU A 663 -31.31 -6.51 -5.22
C LEU A 663 -29.83 -6.25 -5.49
N LEU A 664 -29.18 -5.52 -4.58
CA LEU A 664 -27.73 -5.40 -4.55
C LEU A 664 -27.15 -6.68 -3.92
N VAL A 665 -26.15 -7.28 -4.56
CA VAL A 665 -25.42 -8.43 -3.99
C VAL A 665 -23.98 -8.01 -3.71
N ASP A 666 -23.59 -8.02 -2.44
CA ASP A 666 -22.26 -7.67 -1.95
C ASP A 666 -21.58 -8.93 -1.35
N ASP A 667 -20.25 -8.95 -1.30
CA ASP A 667 -19.55 -10.12 -0.74
C ASP A 667 -19.69 -10.18 0.78
N SER A 668 -19.66 -9.02 1.45
CA SER A 668 -19.66 -8.90 2.91
C SER A 668 -20.03 -7.48 3.35
N ILE A 669 -20.56 -7.33 4.57
CA ILE A 669 -20.88 -6.00 5.14
C ILE A 669 -20.11 -5.79 6.44
N VAL A 670 -19.00 -5.04 6.37
CA VAL A 670 -18.11 -4.75 7.52
C VAL A 670 -18.55 -3.48 8.27
N ARG A 671 -18.20 -2.29 7.73
CA ARG A 671 -18.51 -0.97 8.33
C ARG A 671 -19.86 -0.38 7.88
N GLY A 672 -20.54 -1.00 6.90
CA GLY A 672 -21.77 -0.49 6.27
C GLY A 672 -21.61 0.79 5.42
N THR A 673 -20.55 1.58 5.57
CA THR A 673 -20.36 2.87 4.89
C THR A 673 -20.36 2.77 3.37
N THR A 674 -19.67 1.78 2.81
CA THR A 674 -19.61 1.55 1.35
C THR A 674 -21.00 1.19 0.82
N SER A 675 -21.67 0.23 1.45
CA SER A 675 -23.01 -0.21 1.11
C SER A 675 -24.01 0.95 1.18
N LYS A 676 -23.91 1.81 2.21
CA LYS A 676 -24.72 3.03 2.36
C LYS A 676 -24.55 4.02 1.21
N GLU A 677 -23.31 4.25 0.73
CA GLU A 677 -23.09 5.06 -0.48
C GLU A 677 -23.70 4.41 -1.74
N ILE A 678 -23.65 3.07 -1.87
CA ILE A 678 -24.24 2.34 -3.01
C ILE A 678 -25.77 2.42 -2.99
N ILE A 679 -26.38 2.19 -1.83
CA ILE A 679 -27.84 2.26 -1.64
C ILE A 679 -28.33 3.69 -1.90
N GLN A 680 -27.63 4.71 -1.38
CA GLN A 680 -27.99 6.09 -1.64
C GLN A 680 -27.93 6.40 -3.14
N MET A 681 -26.86 6.00 -3.84
CA MET A 681 -26.79 6.16 -5.31
C MET A 681 -27.95 5.49 -6.04
N ALA A 682 -28.32 4.26 -5.65
CA ALA A 682 -29.43 3.52 -6.25
C ALA A 682 -30.77 4.28 -6.06
N LYS A 683 -31.01 4.84 -4.87
CA LYS A 683 -32.19 5.67 -4.59
C LYS A 683 -32.12 7.03 -5.30
N ASP A 684 -30.95 7.66 -5.40
CA ASP A 684 -30.73 8.92 -6.15
C ASP A 684 -31.08 8.81 -7.63
N VAL A 685 -30.86 7.63 -8.25
CA VAL A 685 -31.21 7.35 -9.66
C VAL A 685 -32.61 6.71 -9.83
N GLY A 686 -33.42 6.67 -8.77
CA GLY A 686 -34.85 6.35 -8.84
C GLY A 686 -35.24 4.89 -8.57
N ALA A 687 -34.42 4.09 -7.89
CA ALA A 687 -34.86 2.77 -7.39
C ALA A 687 -36.05 2.91 -6.41
N LYS A 688 -37.08 2.06 -6.58
CA LYS A 688 -38.28 2.03 -5.71
C LYS A 688 -38.00 1.43 -4.33
N LYS A 689 -37.24 0.32 -4.32
CA LYS A 689 -36.72 -0.37 -3.15
C LYS A 689 -35.31 -0.85 -3.48
N VAL A 690 -34.44 -0.85 -2.48
CA VAL A 690 -33.07 -1.36 -2.54
C VAL A 690 -32.92 -2.39 -1.43
N ILE A 691 -32.98 -3.66 -1.83
CA ILE A 691 -32.69 -4.81 -0.99
C ILE A 691 -31.19 -5.09 -1.12
N VAL A 692 -30.53 -5.50 -0.03
CA VAL A 692 -29.13 -5.91 -0.05
C VAL A 692 -29.03 -7.36 0.39
N ALA A 693 -28.31 -8.19 -0.37
CA ALA A 693 -27.90 -9.53 0.04
C ALA A 693 -26.37 -9.61 0.21
N SER A 694 -25.93 -10.25 1.28
CA SER A 694 -24.51 -10.46 1.63
C SER A 694 -24.15 -11.94 1.52
N CYS A 695 -23.11 -12.27 0.73
CA CYS A 695 -22.60 -13.64 0.60
C CYS A 695 -21.94 -14.18 1.88
N ALA A 696 -21.55 -13.30 2.79
CA ALA A 696 -21.14 -13.64 4.15
C ALA A 696 -22.28 -13.44 5.17
N PRO A 697 -22.29 -14.17 6.29
CA PRO A 697 -23.05 -13.82 7.49
C PRO A 697 -22.68 -12.43 8.05
N PRO A 698 -23.45 -11.88 9.01
CA PRO A 698 -23.14 -10.58 9.61
C PRO A 698 -21.81 -10.65 10.38
N ILE A 699 -20.87 -9.75 10.05
CA ILE A 699 -19.54 -9.68 10.69
C ILE A 699 -19.68 -8.96 12.03
N ARG A 700 -19.53 -9.70 13.13
CA ARG A 700 -19.83 -9.25 14.51
C ARG A 700 -18.58 -9.14 15.38
N TYR A 701 -17.47 -9.76 14.99
CA TYR A 701 -16.21 -9.80 15.73
C TYR A 701 -15.01 -9.48 14.84
N PRO A 702 -13.89 -8.96 15.39
CA PRO A 702 -12.69 -8.69 14.60
C PRO A 702 -11.92 -9.98 14.31
N ASN A 703 -11.41 -10.14 13.08
CA ASN A 703 -10.38 -11.15 12.83
C ASN A 703 -9.09 -10.75 13.56
N VAL A 704 -8.40 -11.74 14.14
CA VAL A 704 -7.12 -11.55 14.88
C VAL A 704 -5.99 -12.38 14.29
N TYR A 705 -6.17 -12.89 13.07
CA TYR A 705 -5.36 -13.93 12.45
C TYR A 705 -4.81 -13.55 11.05
N GLY A 706 -5.01 -12.33 10.56
CA GLY A 706 -4.59 -11.95 9.19
C GLY A 706 -5.32 -10.74 8.59
N ILE A 707 -6.61 -10.59 8.93
CA ILE A 707 -7.50 -9.64 8.25
C ILE A 707 -7.78 -8.44 9.16
N ASP A 708 -7.44 -7.24 8.72
CA ASP A 708 -7.69 -5.99 9.44
C ASP A 708 -9.18 -5.66 9.43
N MET A 709 -9.87 -6.19 10.42
CA MET A 709 -11.23 -5.79 10.74
C MET A 709 -11.24 -4.63 11.73
N PRO A 710 -12.26 -3.76 11.72
CA PRO A 710 -12.45 -2.66 12.67
C PRO A 710 -12.54 -3.11 14.15
N SER A 711 -12.60 -2.18 15.11
CA SER A 711 -13.11 -2.55 16.45
C SER A 711 -14.58 -2.99 16.34
N ARG A 712 -15.09 -3.72 17.34
CA ARG A 712 -16.48 -4.18 17.34
C ARG A 712 -17.46 -3.01 17.25
N SER A 713 -17.17 -1.92 17.96
CA SER A 713 -17.95 -0.66 17.88
C SER A 713 -18.05 -0.04 16.48
N GLU A 714 -17.14 -0.39 15.56
CA GLU A 714 -17.10 0.10 14.17
C GLU A 714 -17.70 -0.90 13.16
N LEU A 715 -18.04 -2.12 13.57
CA LEU A 715 -18.76 -3.10 12.76
C LEU A 715 -20.26 -2.76 12.73
N VAL A 716 -20.88 -2.80 11.55
CA VAL A 716 -22.31 -2.45 11.44
C VAL A 716 -23.21 -3.48 12.12
N ALA A 717 -22.82 -4.75 12.15
CA ALA A 717 -23.60 -5.81 12.78
C ALA A 717 -23.33 -6.02 14.28
N TYR A 718 -22.35 -5.33 14.87
CA TYR A 718 -22.11 -5.48 16.31
C TYR A 718 -23.26 -4.90 17.12
N GLY A 719 -23.87 -5.73 17.97
CA GLY A 719 -25.03 -5.37 18.80
C GLY A 719 -26.33 -5.07 18.03
N ARG A 720 -26.43 -5.42 16.73
CA ARG A 720 -27.62 -5.14 15.89
C ARG A 720 -28.23 -6.40 15.28
N ASP A 721 -29.56 -6.44 15.19
CA ASP A 721 -30.29 -7.35 14.31
C ASP A 721 -30.27 -6.86 12.85
N ASP A 722 -30.83 -7.64 11.93
CA ASP A 722 -30.77 -7.37 10.50
C ASP A 722 -31.62 -6.15 10.12
N GLU A 723 -32.76 -5.95 10.78
CA GLU A 723 -33.58 -4.74 10.66
C GLU A 723 -32.81 -3.46 11.06
N ASN A 724 -32.09 -3.49 12.18
CA ASN A 724 -31.23 -2.40 12.67
C ASN A 724 -30.04 -2.16 11.71
N ILE A 725 -29.48 -3.21 11.09
CA ILE A 725 -28.43 -3.08 10.08
C ILE A 725 -28.98 -2.43 8.80
N ALA A 726 -30.17 -2.84 8.34
CA ALA A 726 -30.83 -2.29 7.16
C ALA A 726 -31.07 -0.78 7.32
N GLU A 727 -31.60 -0.33 8.47
CA GLU A 727 -31.74 1.10 8.79
C GLU A 727 -30.38 1.82 8.79
N ALA A 728 -29.36 1.24 9.45
CA ALA A 728 -28.04 1.85 9.54
C ALA A 728 -27.39 2.10 8.16
N ILE A 729 -27.60 1.21 7.19
CA ILE A 729 -27.14 1.38 5.79
C ILE A 729 -28.16 2.06 4.87
N GLY A 730 -29.41 2.26 5.29
CA GLY A 730 -30.49 2.89 4.51
C GLY A 730 -31.17 1.96 3.48
N ALA A 731 -30.97 0.64 3.60
CA ALA A 731 -31.63 -0.37 2.77
C ALA A 731 -33.11 -0.52 3.15
N ASP A 732 -33.93 -1.01 2.22
CA ASP A 732 -35.35 -1.33 2.49
C ASP A 732 -35.52 -2.76 3.06
N LEU A 733 -34.47 -3.59 2.94
CA LEU A 733 -34.29 -4.90 3.55
C LEU A 733 -32.81 -5.30 3.39
N VAL A 734 -32.23 -5.96 4.40
CA VAL A 734 -30.95 -6.69 4.28
C VAL A 734 -31.19 -8.19 4.46
N ILE A 735 -30.38 -9.00 3.79
CA ILE A 735 -30.42 -10.46 3.82
C ILE A 735 -28.96 -10.95 3.92
N PHE A 736 -28.69 -11.87 4.84
CA PHE A 736 -27.35 -12.43 5.03
C PHE A 736 -27.34 -13.93 4.76
N GLN A 737 -26.25 -14.43 4.17
CA GLN A 737 -25.97 -15.86 4.13
C GLN A 737 -25.94 -16.44 5.55
N THR A 738 -26.55 -17.60 5.78
CA THR A 738 -26.46 -18.26 7.10
C THR A 738 -25.05 -18.85 7.30
N LEU A 739 -24.56 -18.89 8.54
CA LEU A 739 -23.23 -19.47 8.80
C LEU A 739 -23.14 -20.98 8.45
N PRO A 740 -24.15 -21.83 8.73
CA PRO A 740 -24.18 -23.20 8.23
C PRO A 740 -24.08 -23.32 6.71
N ASP A 741 -24.80 -22.47 5.97
CA ASP A 741 -24.79 -22.52 4.50
C ASP A 741 -23.49 -21.96 3.92
N LEU A 742 -22.90 -20.92 4.53
CA LEU A 742 -21.55 -20.49 4.16
C LEU A 742 -20.54 -21.64 4.36
N ILE A 743 -20.58 -22.32 5.51
CA ILE A 743 -19.70 -23.47 5.79
C ILE A 743 -19.92 -24.58 4.75
N GLU A 744 -21.16 -24.92 4.39
CA GLU A 744 -21.41 -25.99 3.40
C GLU A 744 -21.03 -25.58 1.98
N SER A 745 -21.23 -24.32 1.59
CA SER A 745 -20.82 -23.79 0.28
C SER A 745 -19.30 -23.93 0.00
N VAL A 746 -18.50 -24.05 1.06
CA VAL A 746 -17.07 -24.34 1.00
C VAL A 746 -16.83 -25.85 1.22
N ARG A 747 -17.39 -26.43 2.29
CA ARG A 747 -17.13 -27.82 2.73
C ARG A 747 -17.49 -28.89 1.71
N HIS A 748 -18.56 -28.74 0.93
CA HIS A 748 -18.96 -29.77 -0.04
C HIS A 748 -17.89 -30.01 -1.13
N LEU A 749 -17.00 -29.04 -1.37
CA LEU A 749 -15.89 -29.14 -2.33
C LEU A 749 -14.69 -29.91 -1.78
N ASN A 750 -14.46 -29.90 -0.46
CA ASN A 750 -13.51 -30.79 0.21
C ASN A 750 -14.06 -31.25 1.57
N PRO A 751 -14.85 -32.34 1.60
CA PRO A 751 -15.47 -32.85 2.84
C PRO A 751 -14.48 -33.34 3.91
N ASN A 752 -13.17 -33.35 3.65
CA ASN A 752 -12.15 -33.64 4.66
C ASN A 752 -11.99 -32.49 5.67
N ILE A 753 -12.26 -31.24 5.26
CA ILE A 753 -12.25 -30.08 6.15
C ILE A 753 -13.49 -30.15 7.05
N LYS A 754 -13.28 -30.30 8.37
CA LYS A 754 -14.36 -30.50 9.35
C LYS A 754 -14.77 -29.22 10.08
N ARG A 755 -13.90 -28.21 10.08
CA ARG A 755 -14.08 -26.90 10.70
C ARG A 755 -13.35 -25.86 9.84
N PHE A 756 -13.76 -24.61 9.92
CA PHE A 756 -13.06 -23.45 9.38
C PHE A 756 -12.85 -22.45 10.53
N ASP A 757 -11.93 -21.50 10.41
CA ASP A 757 -12.01 -20.31 11.26
C ASP A 757 -13.22 -19.48 10.81
N CYS A 758 -14.19 -19.34 11.71
CA CYS A 758 -15.43 -18.59 11.52
C CYS A 758 -15.53 -17.41 12.51
N SER A 759 -14.45 -17.16 13.27
CA SER A 759 -14.38 -16.26 14.43
C SER A 759 -15.00 -14.88 14.23
N VAL A 760 -14.95 -14.34 13.02
CA VAL A 760 -15.53 -13.03 12.64
C VAL A 760 -17.05 -12.98 12.69
N PHE A 761 -17.72 -14.14 12.63
CA PHE A 761 -19.17 -14.30 12.64
C PHE A 761 -19.69 -14.78 14.00
N ASP A 762 -19.02 -15.76 14.62
CA ASP A 762 -19.47 -16.47 15.82
C ASP A 762 -18.70 -16.11 17.12
N GLY A 763 -17.46 -15.64 17.00
CA GLY A 763 -16.57 -15.34 18.14
C GLY A 763 -15.74 -16.55 18.61
N ASP A 764 -15.77 -17.69 17.89
CA ASP A 764 -15.08 -18.94 18.26
C ASP A 764 -13.65 -18.98 17.69
N TYR A 765 -12.74 -18.29 18.37
CA TYR A 765 -11.34 -18.18 17.98
C TYR A 765 -10.57 -19.50 18.15
N VAL A 766 -10.35 -20.20 17.02
CA VAL A 766 -9.84 -21.59 16.95
C VAL A 766 -8.47 -21.89 17.61
N THR A 767 -7.62 -20.90 17.90
CA THR A 767 -6.35 -21.10 18.63
C THR A 767 -6.52 -21.09 20.17
N GLY A 768 -7.68 -20.62 20.66
CA GLY A 768 -7.90 -20.27 22.06
C GLY A 768 -7.06 -19.07 22.52
N GLY A 769 -7.31 -18.58 23.74
CA GLY A 769 -6.58 -17.44 24.33
C GLY A 769 -6.98 -16.07 23.80
N VAL A 770 -8.08 -15.98 23.06
CA VAL A 770 -8.75 -14.75 22.65
C VAL A 770 -10.05 -14.68 23.45
N ASP A 771 -10.14 -13.72 24.36
CA ASP A 771 -11.28 -13.51 25.26
C ASP A 771 -11.71 -12.03 25.28
N GLU A 772 -12.75 -11.70 26.04
CA GLU A 772 -13.23 -10.32 26.19
C GLU A 772 -12.18 -9.36 26.76
N GLY A 773 -11.24 -9.85 27.58
CA GLY A 773 -10.13 -9.04 28.09
C GLY A 773 -9.15 -8.67 26.98
N TYR A 774 -8.75 -9.65 26.16
CA TYR A 774 -7.91 -9.45 24.98
C TYR A 774 -8.58 -8.55 23.93
N LEU A 775 -9.87 -8.78 23.61
CA LEU A 775 -10.62 -7.93 22.67
C LEU A 775 -10.74 -6.49 23.20
N SER A 776 -11.13 -6.30 24.46
CA SER A 776 -11.22 -4.96 25.06
C SER A 776 -9.86 -4.25 25.12
N HIS A 777 -8.76 -4.99 25.30
CA HIS A 777 -7.40 -4.45 25.26
C HIS A 777 -6.99 -4.00 23.84
N LEU A 778 -7.27 -4.81 22.81
CA LEU A 778 -7.08 -4.42 21.41
C LEU A 778 -7.87 -3.14 21.05
N GLU A 779 -9.12 -3.05 21.51
CA GLU A 779 -10.00 -1.91 21.25
C GLU A 779 -9.51 -0.64 21.96
N THR A 780 -9.05 -0.76 23.20
CA THR A 780 -8.43 0.33 23.97
C THR A 780 -7.16 0.85 23.25
N MET A 781 -6.26 -0.05 22.84
CA MET A 781 -5.05 0.34 22.09
C MET A 781 -5.38 1.07 20.78
N ARG A 782 -6.40 0.60 20.04
CA ARG A 782 -6.84 1.25 18.80
C ARG A 782 -7.38 2.65 19.07
N ALA A 783 -8.23 2.81 20.09
CA ALA A 783 -8.79 4.10 20.49
C ALA A 783 -7.71 5.11 20.92
N ASP A 784 -6.73 4.69 21.72
CA ASP A 784 -5.66 5.59 22.19
C ASP A 784 -4.68 5.98 21.08
N ASN A 785 -4.36 5.07 20.14
CA ASN A 785 -3.61 5.46 18.95
C ASN A 785 -4.37 6.46 18.06
N VAL A 786 -5.71 6.37 17.97
CA VAL A 786 -6.52 7.38 17.26
C VAL A 786 -6.52 8.70 18.02
N ARG A 787 -6.67 8.72 19.35
CA ARG A 787 -6.56 9.93 20.19
C ARG A 787 -5.20 10.61 20.04
N HIS A 788 -4.10 9.86 20.15
CA HIS A 788 -2.75 10.41 19.99
C HIS A 788 -2.48 10.95 18.58
N LYS A 789 -3.02 10.30 17.54
CA LYS A 789 -2.98 10.79 16.17
C LYS A 789 -3.75 12.10 15.99
N VAL A 790 -4.91 12.25 16.64
CA VAL A 790 -5.66 13.52 16.66
C VAL A 790 -4.87 14.59 17.40
N ALA A 791 -4.35 14.32 18.60
CA ALA A 791 -3.56 15.29 19.38
C ALA A 791 -2.29 15.77 18.62
N MET A 792 -1.57 14.86 17.96
CA MET A 792 -0.42 15.22 17.10
C MET A 792 -0.83 15.96 15.81
N MET A 793 -2.11 15.93 15.42
CA MET A 793 -2.65 16.69 14.29
C MET A 793 -3.28 18.04 14.70
N THR A 794 -3.78 18.19 15.94
CA THR A 794 -4.32 19.48 16.43
C THR A 794 -3.25 20.39 17.02
N GLY A 795 -2.15 19.82 17.55
CA GLY A 795 -1.02 20.57 18.10
C GLY A 795 -1.15 20.91 19.59
N ASP A 796 -2.21 20.44 20.25
CA ASP A 796 -2.47 20.69 21.67
C ASP A 796 -1.55 19.86 22.56
N VAL A 797 -0.36 20.39 22.85
CA VAL A 797 0.53 19.85 23.89
C VAL A 797 0.06 20.38 25.25
N GLU A 798 -1.04 19.80 25.78
CA GLU A 798 -1.42 20.04 27.17
C GLU A 798 -0.25 19.65 28.11
N HIS A 799 0.14 20.58 28.97
CA HIS A 799 1.06 20.29 30.05
C HIS A 799 0.35 19.43 31.11
N LEU A 800 0.54 18.11 31.00
CA LEU A 800 0.31 17.18 32.11
C LEU A 800 1.32 17.44 33.22
N GLU A 801 1.08 18.48 34.00
CA GLU A 801 1.66 18.65 35.32
C GLU A 801 1.14 17.53 36.23
N GLY A 802 2.05 16.66 36.66
CA GLY A 802 1.72 15.61 37.62
C GLY A 802 1.40 16.22 38.98
N LYS A 803 0.11 16.36 39.31
CA LYS A 803 -0.37 16.73 40.65
C LYS A 803 -0.05 15.64 41.66
N GLY A 804 1.19 15.62 42.15
CA GLY A 804 1.62 14.88 43.33
C GLY A 804 1.03 15.48 44.61
N GLY A 805 -0.28 15.38 44.78
CA GLY A 805 -1.00 15.79 45.99
C GLY A 805 -0.97 14.66 47.03
N GLY A 806 -0.07 14.76 48.01
CA GLY A 806 0.00 13.80 49.12
C GLY A 806 -1.19 13.95 50.09
N GLY A 807 -1.73 12.82 50.55
CA GLY A 807 -2.83 12.79 51.52
C GLY A 807 -3.04 11.39 52.09
N ALA A 808 -2.30 11.05 53.15
CA ALA A 808 -2.42 9.77 53.84
C ALA A 808 -3.19 9.93 55.16
N PRO A 809 -4.19 9.08 55.47
CA PRO A 809 -4.75 8.97 56.82
C PRO A 809 -3.82 8.15 57.72
N PRO A 810 -3.74 8.45 59.04
CA PRO A 810 -2.81 7.78 59.96
C PRO A 810 -3.38 6.49 60.56
N LEU A 811 -2.51 5.52 60.83
CA LEU A 811 -2.75 4.42 61.78
C LEU A 811 -1.43 4.07 62.50
N ASN A 812 -1.51 3.86 63.81
CA ASN A 812 -0.35 3.60 64.67
C ASN A 812 -0.03 2.09 64.73
N GLY A 813 1.26 1.75 64.82
CA GLY A 813 1.76 0.41 65.12
C GLY A 813 3.28 0.45 65.32
N ALA A 814 3.77 0.06 66.50
CA ALA A 814 5.14 0.34 66.93
C ALA A 814 6.09 -0.88 66.81
N SER A 815 7.39 -0.57 66.75
CA SER A 815 8.54 -1.44 67.13
C SER A 815 8.81 -2.68 66.24
N GLU A 816 10.03 -3.20 66.08
CA GLU A 816 11.37 -2.84 66.63
C GLU A 816 12.41 -2.60 65.51
N ALA A 817 13.65 -2.25 65.87
CA ALA A 817 14.73 -2.01 64.92
C ALA A 817 16.03 -2.79 65.28
N VAL A 818 16.65 -3.39 64.27
CA VAL A 818 18.07 -3.79 64.27
C VAL A 818 18.63 -3.46 62.89
N GLY A 819 19.84 -2.88 62.83
CA GLY A 819 20.51 -2.55 61.57
C GLY A 819 21.98 -2.97 61.59
N SER A 820 22.57 -3.14 60.40
CA SER A 820 24.02 -3.24 60.22
C SER A 820 24.43 -2.61 58.88
N SER A 821 25.70 -2.24 58.75
CA SER A 821 26.16 -1.18 57.83
C SER A 821 27.16 -1.63 56.77
N GLY A 822 27.06 -1.03 55.58
CA GLY A 822 28.12 -0.99 54.57
C GLY A 822 28.12 -2.14 53.56
N ALA A 823 28.71 -2.00 52.37
CA ALA A 823 29.28 -0.79 51.76
C ALA A 823 29.14 -0.84 50.23
N MET A 824 29.21 0.31 49.56
CA MET A 824 29.14 0.38 48.10
C MET A 824 30.43 -0.14 47.45
N ASN A 825 30.28 -0.90 46.35
CA ASN A 825 31.22 -0.81 45.24
C ASN A 825 30.49 -1.05 43.90
N ARG A 826 31.09 -0.60 42.80
CA ARG A 826 30.43 -0.51 41.48
C ARG A 826 30.39 -1.85 40.73
N ASP A 827 29.31 -2.06 39.99
CA ASP A 827 29.36 -2.77 38.70
C ASP A 827 28.31 -2.18 37.74
N ASP A 828 28.76 -1.45 36.73
CA ASP A 828 27.90 -0.66 35.82
C ASP A 828 27.28 -1.54 34.73
N THR A 829 26.25 -2.32 35.09
CA THR A 829 25.43 -3.04 34.10
C THR A 829 24.48 -2.07 33.38
N VAL A 830 24.69 -1.91 32.07
CA VAL A 830 23.95 -0.95 31.22
C VAL A 830 22.53 -1.44 30.91
N GLY A 831 21.65 -1.38 31.90
CA GLY A 831 20.21 -1.46 31.71
C GLY A 831 19.65 -0.12 31.24
N LEU A 832 19.02 -0.06 30.06
CA LEU A 832 18.50 1.18 29.46
C LEU A 832 17.18 1.69 30.09
N HIS A 833 17.12 1.73 31.42
CA HIS A 833 16.21 2.63 32.12
C HIS A 833 16.80 4.04 32.14
N ASN A 834 16.33 4.91 31.26
CA ASN A 834 16.47 6.36 31.41
C ASN A 834 15.30 7.12 30.78
N THR A 835 14.24 7.30 31.59
CA THR A 835 13.68 8.65 31.67
C THR A 835 14.59 9.47 32.57
N TRP A 836 14.63 10.80 32.42
CA TRP A 836 14.40 11.75 33.51
C TRP A 836 14.40 13.18 32.93
N LYS A 837 13.72 14.11 33.62
CA LYS A 837 13.81 15.55 33.34
C LYS A 837 14.83 16.20 34.27
N ARG A 838 15.69 17.07 33.74
CA ARG A 838 15.83 18.43 34.25
C ARG A 838 16.33 19.36 33.14
#